data_AF-A0AA94WSM3-F1
#
_entry.id   AF-A0AA94WSM3-F1
#
_cell.length_a   1.000
_cell.length_b   1.000
_cell.length_c   1.000
_cell.angle_alpha   90.00
_cell.angle_beta   90.00
_cell.angle_gamma   90.00
#
_symmetry.space_group_name_H-M   'P 1'
#
loop_
_entity.id
_entity.type
_entity.pdbx_description
1 polymer ?
#
loop_
_entity_poly.entity_id
_entity_poly.type
_entity_poly.pdbx_seq_one_letter_code
_entity_poly.pdbx_strand_id
1 'polypeptide(L)'
;MFRKQWKRLTKMLAVLLCVALIFPATSGYAKPSHVHHTDLKELLVLNGQLEGEFSAEVKDYIVKTDEDKLMLSITPLAVNAKVAVNGEKVNHRKVVEVELPSSKVRIQIDVSTPKGLKDTYTLFIEKGPDYDLKDVTLFQNGDGSVIEDYQLGFQKAEVMDGVKAYLMFYSKKDFYEVWDYMNGLTVEQVDQHLTSQEEGENKDKLYKISNLSYADGVGNTFRSGQVDVITGKPLNVGDYHAYAATLGEDGVLGMTEADRTISINPYPTNLELLGSGKNIENYSVSFEQADDEKVTHYFLSYSSKGLTKLVEPLISGGHLEFLEELQLENRGKLLSINEIGNKPVSFAPDQKTIEGDTLGNELYYAYVTAVSEEKVLGSSKSTKMINTNTMPVPLETIGDGDGTLLPAGGATGDTDAYFNAIREATGVERPRIAIFNSSRDSVDVAYDHFHLDDGPYLALETEFRNRGFEPVYIPLAIDTFDFVAYDEYFVNLVKSSHAVMLQGGDQMKHARSLLEDDGTPTPLLEAIQYVHDNGGVVAGTSAGAHVMSNPMFGDGRSFEALVINDTEVKTVADVPLTGFLDPTLKDNNFQIPGLGLVENILTDTHFDMRGRLGRLLVAMRDTGHEIGVGLDEGTALKLNGDIGEVVGENGVWILDASGATFNGKAATLGFEVDDVIVHYLTEGDSFNMVTKEVVPAETKQKVNRSEIPLYQSPNLFGGEYESTKSLLFFAKSSETEQVTKIKGDASDPVFALQWAKDDISKYYQSDEDYTPDSLATYKKGTVTNIRLSLWVD
;
A
#
# COMPACT_ATOMS: atom_id res chain seq x y z
N MET A 1 -12.18 -7.48 58.78
CA MET A 1 -11.11 -7.10 57.83
C MET A 1 -11.67 -6.54 56.50
N PHE A 2 -12.77 -7.08 55.97
CA PHE A 2 -13.43 -6.58 54.74
C PHE A 2 -13.95 -5.13 54.78
N ARG A 3 -14.36 -4.57 55.95
CA ARG A 3 -14.81 -3.17 56.06
C ARG A 3 -13.70 -2.10 55.93
N LYS A 4 -12.43 -2.47 56.13
CA LYS A 4 -11.29 -1.53 56.01
C LYS A 4 -10.77 -1.45 54.57
N GLN A 5 -10.91 -2.51 53.77
CA GLN A 5 -10.56 -2.51 52.35
C GLN A 5 -11.63 -1.81 51.49
N TRP A 6 -12.92 -1.95 51.83
CA TRP A 6 -14.00 -1.22 51.14
C TRP A 6 -13.93 0.31 51.30
N LYS A 7 -13.45 0.81 52.46
CA LYS A 7 -13.21 2.25 52.69
C LYS A 7 -11.99 2.81 51.97
N ARG A 8 -11.05 1.96 51.52
CA ARG A 8 -9.91 2.36 50.66
C ARG A 8 -10.32 2.37 49.19
N LEU A 9 -11.13 1.39 48.75
CA LEU A 9 -11.67 1.36 47.38
C LEU A 9 -12.64 2.52 47.12
N THR A 10 -13.54 2.85 48.05
CA THR A 10 -14.47 3.99 47.91
C THR A 10 -13.78 5.35 47.99
N LYS A 11 -12.62 5.46 48.66
CA LYS A 11 -11.79 6.68 48.61
C LYS A 11 -10.96 6.80 47.33
N MET A 12 -10.52 5.69 46.73
CA MET A 12 -9.88 5.72 45.40
C MET A 12 -10.88 6.02 44.29
N LEU A 13 -12.08 5.43 44.32
CA LEU A 13 -13.14 5.76 43.34
C LEU A 13 -13.65 7.20 43.49
N ALA A 14 -13.73 7.75 44.70
CA ALA A 14 -14.13 9.15 44.90
C ALA A 14 -13.07 10.16 44.41
N VAL A 15 -11.78 9.80 44.44
CA VAL A 15 -10.71 10.64 43.86
C VAL A 15 -10.70 10.54 42.33
N LEU A 16 -11.06 9.40 41.75
CA LEU A 16 -11.25 9.24 40.30
C LEU A 16 -12.53 9.90 39.77
N LEU A 17 -13.63 9.93 40.54
CA LEU A 17 -14.88 10.60 40.14
C LEU A 17 -14.92 12.11 40.41
N CYS A 18 -14.11 12.64 41.33
CA CYS A 18 -14.05 14.09 41.58
C CYS A 18 -13.12 14.86 40.61
N VAL A 19 -12.34 14.16 39.78
CA VAL A 19 -11.56 14.80 38.69
C VAL A 19 -12.39 14.91 37.40
N ALA A 20 -13.56 14.26 37.32
CA ALA A 20 -14.39 14.22 36.12
C ALA A 20 -15.62 15.16 36.13
N LEU A 21 -15.90 15.93 37.19
CA LEU A 21 -17.20 16.63 37.34
C LEU A 21 -17.17 18.05 37.91
N ILE A 22 -16.15 18.85 37.60
CA ILE A 22 -16.23 20.32 37.71
C ILE A 22 -15.49 20.94 36.52
N PHE A 23 -16.20 21.24 35.43
CA PHE A 23 -16.14 22.54 34.71
C PHE A 23 -17.33 22.61 33.74
N PRO A 24 -18.09 23.72 33.70
CA PRO A 24 -19.28 23.87 32.88
C PRO A 24 -18.93 24.14 31.42
N ALA A 25 -19.84 23.75 30.54
CA ALA A 25 -19.83 24.12 29.12
C ALA A 25 -19.77 25.64 28.95
N THR A 26 -18.63 26.13 28.47
CA THR A 26 -18.50 27.36 27.69
C THR A 26 -17.41 27.14 26.64
N SER A 27 -17.78 27.38 25.38
CA SER A 27 -16.91 27.44 24.21
C SER A 27 -15.66 28.27 24.49
N GLY A 28 -14.49 27.65 24.31
CA GLY A 28 -13.19 28.30 24.41
C GLY A 28 -12.15 27.42 23.73
N TYR A 29 -11.82 27.77 22.48
CA TYR A 29 -10.68 27.23 21.75
C TYR A 29 -9.42 27.30 22.62
N ALA A 30 -8.90 26.14 23.04
CA ALA A 30 -7.52 26.03 23.47
C ALA A 30 -6.68 25.82 22.21
N LYS A 31 -6.02 26.89 21.74
CA LYS A 31 -5.07 26.82 20.63
C LYS A 31 -3.97 25.79 20.97
N PRO A 32 -3.59 24.89 20.04
CA PRO A 32 -2.36 24.13 20.17
C PRO A 32 -1.19 25.12 20.17
N SER A 33 -0.39 25.09 21.24
CA SER A 33 0.82 25.89 21.39
C SER A 33 2.00 25.16 20.75
N HIS A 34 2.06 25.21 19.42
CA HIS A 34 3.30 25.20 18.66
C HIS A 34 3.21 26.30 17.60
N VAL A 35 3.10 27.53 18.08
CA VAL A 35 3.52 28.68 17.26
C VAL A 35 5.03 28.62 17.28
N HIS A 36 5.66 28.43 16.11
CA HIS A 36 7.07 28.76 15.96
C HIS A 36 7.28 30.16 16.54
N HIS A 37 7.97 30.25 17.68
CA HIS A 37 8.47 31.52 18.18
C HIS A 37 9.64 31.92 17.28
N THR A 38 9.34 32.44 16.10
CA THR A 38 10.30 33.15 15.26
C THR A 38 10.17 34.63 15.57
N ASP A 39 11.31 35.33 15.68
CA ASP A 39 11.36 36.75 15.34
C ASP A 39 10.62 36.89 13.99
N LEU A 40 9.41 37.46 13.97
CA LEU A 40 8.50 37.33 12.83
C LEU A 40 9.06 37.99 11.57
N LYS A 41 9.76 37.17 10.78
CA LYS A 41 10.17 37.39 9.39
C LYS A 41 9.17 36.77 8.43
N GLU A 42 8.05 36.26 8.91
CA GLU A 42 6.98 35.66 8.12
C GLU A 42 5.63 36.20 8.56
N LEU A 43 4.79 36.54 7.59
CA LEU A 43 3.49 37.15 7.80
C LEU A 43 2.49 36.54 6.82
N LEU A 44 1.26 36.30 7.27
CA LEU A 44 0.18 35.75 6.43
C LEU A 44 -0.86 36.84 6.16
N VAL A 45 -1.35 36.94 4.93
CA VAL A 45 -2.48 37.79 4.55
C VAL A 45 -3.58 36.89 4.01
N LEU A 46 -4.59 36.64 4.84
CA LEU A 46 -5.74 35.81 4.49
C LEU A 46 -6.99 36.68 4.36
N ASN A 47 -7.66 36.59 3.21
CA ASN A 47 -8.86 37.40 2.92
C ASN A 47 -8.64 38.91 3.17
N GLY A 48 -7.42 39.35 2.93
CA GLY A 48 -7.01 40.73 3.11
C GLY A 48 -6.72 41.20 4.54
N GLN A 49 -6.65 40.27 5.50
CA GLN A 49 -6.21 40.58 6.86
C GLN A 49 -4.81 40.03 7.10
N LEU A 50 -3.91 40.88 7.59
CA LEU A 50 -2.57 40.48 8.00
C LEU A 50 -2.62 39.80 9.37
N GLU A 51 -2.15 38.56 9.43
CA GLU A 51 -1.88 37.84 10.67
C GLU A 51 -0.38 37.92 10.97
N GLY A 52 -0.05 38.45 12.16
CA GLY A 52 1.31 38.69 12.62
C GLY A 52 1.68 40.17 12.75
N GLU A 53 2.84 40.44 13.32
CA GLU A 53 3.41 41.79 13.50
C GLU A 53 4.83 41.83 12.94
N PHE A 54 5.20 42.93 12.28
CA PHE A 54 6.59 43.13 11.84
C PHE A 54 7.52 43.30 13.06
N SER A 55 8.79 42.92 12.90
CA SER A 55 9.83 43.13 13.92
C SER A 55 10.07 44.61 14.22
N ALA A 56 10.89 44.90 15.25
CA ALA A 56 11.17 46.28 15.72
C ALA A 56 11.83 47.20 14.67
N GLU A 57 12.33 46.67 13.55
CA GLU A 57 12.90 47.45 12.45
C GLU A 57 11.82 48.15 11.59
N VAL A 58 10.54 47.79 11.76
CA VAL A 58 9.39 48.48 11.17
C VAL A 58 8.69 49.30 12.24
N LYS A 59 8.62 50.62 12.02
CA LYS A 59 7.99 51.56 12.97
C LYS A 59 6.47 51.56 12.88
N ASP A 60 5.93 51.39 11.69
CA ASP A 60 4.50 51.45 11.41
C ASP A 60 4.20 50.74 10.09
N TYR A 61 3.04 50.10 9.97
CA TYR A 61 2.58 49.49 8.74
C TYR A 61 1.07 49.67 8.57
N ILE A 62 0.63 49.82 7.32
CA ILE A 62 -0.79 49.89 6.97
C ILE A 62 -1.06 48.80 5.94
N VAL A 63 -2.03 47.94 6.25
CA VAL A 63 -2.57 46.96 5.32
C VAL A 63 -3.96 47.40 4.92
N LYS A 64 -4.21 47.51 3.62
CA LYS A 64 -5.55 47.74 3.07
C LYS A 64 -5.82 46.71 2.00
N THR A 65 -7.05 46.25 1.92
CA THR A 65 -7.51 45.45 0.80
C THR A 65 -8.62 46.15 0.04
N ASP A 66 -8.51 46.04 -1.28
CA ASP A 66 -9.59 46.20 -2.24
C ASP A 66 -9.86 44.83 -2.85
N GLU A 67 -11.04 44.58 -3.45
CA GLU A 67 -11.52 43.24 -3.81
C GLU A 67 -10.46 42.36 -4.49
N ASP A 68 -9.58 42.93 -5.32
CA ASP A 68 -8.50 42.20 -6.02
C ASP A 68 -7.07 42.68 -5.69
N LYS A 69 -6.87 43.52 -4.66
CA LYS A 69 -5.54 44.08 -4.34
C LYS A 69 -5.26 44.23 -2.85
N LEU A 70 -4.08 43.77 -2.43
CA LEU A 70 -3.46 44.12 -1.17
C LEU A 70 -2.57 45.36 -1.34
N MET A 71 -2.81 46.36 -0.50
CA MET A 71 -2.00 47.56 -0.36
C MET A 71 -1.27 47.52 0.98
N LEU A 72 0.03 47.21 0.94
CA LEU A 72 0.89 47.15 2.12
C LEU A 72 1.85 48.35 2.15
N SER A 73 1.72 49.23 3.12
CA SER A 73 2.62 50.36 3.33
C SER A 73 3.48 50.13 4.55
N ILE A 74 4.79 50.00 4.39
CA ILE A 74 5.75 49.78 5.47
C ILE A 74 6.57 51.05 5.73
N THR A 75 6.68 51.43 7.00
CA THR A 75 7.54 52.53 7.45
C THR A 75 8.70 51.97 8.27
N PRO A 76 9.93 51.92 7.73
CA PRO A 76 11.10 51.50 8.50
C PRO A 76 11.37 52.42 9.70
N LEU A 77 11.95 51.87 10.76
CA LEU A 77 12.36 52.62 11.95
C LEU A 77 13.52 53.57 11.66
N ALA A 78 14.50 53.14 10.85
CA ALA A 78 15.66 53.95 10.49
C ALA A 78 15.34 54.96 9.38
N VAL A 79 15.68 56.24 9.61
CA VAL A 79 15.37 57.39 8.71
C VAL A 79 15.92 57.22 7.28
N ASN A 80 17.00 56.45 7.10
CA ASN A 80 17.64 56.21 5.80
C ASN A 80 17.46 54.77 5.29
N ALA A 81 16.56 53.98 5.89
CA ALA A 81 16.32 52.61 5.43
C ALA A 81 15.49 52.57 4.15
N LYS A 82 15.84 51.65 3.26
CA LYS A 82 15.16 51.35 2.00
C LYS A 82 14.38 50.05 2.15
N VAL A 83 13.22 50.00 1.50
CA VAL A 83 12.42 48.78 1.38
C VAL A 83 12.55 48.27 -0.05
N ALA A 84 12.78 46.97 -0.24
CA ALA A 84 12.67 46.31 -1.53
C ALA A 84 11.61 45.22 -1.46
N VAL A 85 10.88 45.00 -2.55
CA VAL A 85 9.86 43.95 -2.67
C VAL A 85 10.28 43.03 -3.81
N ASN A 86 10.43 41.73 -3.55
CA ASN A 86 10.96 40.74 -4.49
C ASN A 86 12.25 41.23 -5.20
N GLY A 87 13.12 41.92 -4.45
CA GLY A 87 14.38 42.49 -4.96
C GLY A 87 14.26 43.84 -5.68
N GLU A 88 13.05 44.32 -5.99
CA GLU A 88 12.85 45.64 -6.59
C GLU A 88 12.86 46.75 -5.55
N LYS A 89 13.76 47.72 -5.71
CA LYS A 89 13.90 48.86 -4.77
C LYS A 89 12.70 49.78 -4.86
N VAL A 90 12.02 49.98 -3.73
CA VAL A 90 10.88 50.90 -3.61
C VAL A 90 11.33 52.17 -2.87
N ASN A 91 10.97 53.34 -3.39
CA ASN A 91 11.37 54.62 -2.77
C ASN A 91 10.59 54.93 -1.48
N HIS A 92 11.20 55.71 -0.58
CA HIS A 92 10.68 56.07 0.74
C HIS A 92 9.20 56.46 0.73
N ARG A 93 8.37 55.66 1.43
CA ARG A 93 6.91 55.80 1.56
C ARG A 93 6.13 55.70 0.25
N LYS A 94 6.00 54.49 -0.30
CA LYS A 94 4.84 54.18 -1.13
C LYS A 94 4.31 52.78 -0.85
N VAL A 95 3.00 52.68 -0.98
CA VAL A 95 2.18 51.47 -0.89
C VAL A 95 2.71 50.43 -1.86
N VAL A 96 3.00 49.23 -1.36
CA VAL A 96 3.22 48.03 -2.15
C VAL A 96 1.84 47.54 -2.57
N GLU A 97 1.52 47.67 -3.85
CA GLU A 97 0.32 47.06 -4.43
C GLU A 97 0.66 45.66 -4.88
N VAL A 98 -0.03 44.68 -4.33
CA VAL A 98 0.01 43.30 -4.77
C VAL A 98 -1.39 42.92 -5.20
N GLU A 99 -1.55 42.34 -6.39
CA GLU A 99 -2.82 41.70 -6.74
C GLU A 99 -3.09 40.54 -5.77
N LEU A 100 -4.34 40.38 -5.34
CA LEU A 100 -4.77 39.28 -4.50
C LEU A 100 -4.94 38.04 -5.38
N PRO A 101 -4.02 37.07 -5.31
CA PRO A 101 -4.07 35.88 -6.13
C PRO A 101 -5.18 34.94 -5.64
N SER A 102 -5.74 34.15 -6.56
CA SER A 102 -6.69 33.07 -6.25
C SER A 102 -6.04 31.88 -5.55
N SER A 103 -4.71 31.81 -5.56
CA SER A 103 -3.87 30.83 -4.85
C SER A 103 -2.89 31.56 -3.93
N LYS A 104 -2.27 30.87 -2.97
CA LYS A 104 -1.27 31.45 -2.06
C LYS A 104 -0.04 31.95 -2.84
N VAL A 105 0.44 33.17 -2.59
CA VAL A 105 1.66 33.73 -3.22
C VAL A 105 2.63 34.25 -2.17
N ARG A 106 3.93 33.99 -2.40
CA ARG A 106 5.03 34.47 -1.56
C ARG A 106 5.58 35.80 -2.05
N ILE A 107 5.80 36.74 -1.13
CA ILE A 107 6.44 38.03 -1.41
C ILE A 107 7.52 38.31 -0.39
N GLN A 108 8.74 38.55 -0.85
CA GLN A 108 9.85 38.96 -0.02
C GLN A 108 9.91 40.48 0.11
N ILE A 109 10.13 40.98 1.32
CA ILE A 109 10.26 42.39 1.65
C ILE A 109 11.55 42.61 2.45
N ASP A 110 12.52 43.28 1.84
CA ASP A 110 13.81 43.56 2.48
C ASP A 110 13.85 45.00 3.03
N VAL A 111 14.19 45.16 4.30
CA VAL A 111 14.49 46.46 4.92
C VAL A 111 16.00 46.59 5.09
N SER A 112 16.61 47.56 4.42
CA SER A 112 18.07 47.76 4.40
C SER A 112 18.46 49.17 4.75
N THR A 113 19.61 49.36 5.40
CA THR A 113 20.20 50.68 5.69
C THR A 113 21.47 50.91 4.86
N PRO A 114 22.05 52.12 4.82
CA PRO A 114 23.37 52.33 4.21
C PRO A 114 24.50 51.47 4.78
N LYS A 115 24.29 50.86 5.97
CA LYS A 115 25.23 49.95 6.62
C LYS A 115 24.99 48.46 6.28
N GLY A 116 23.99 48.13 5.46
CA GLY A 116 23.63 46.76 5.07
C GLY A 116 22.16 46.42 5.33
N LEU A 117 21.76 45.21 4.90
CA LEU A 117 20.45 44.61 5.15
C LEU A 117 20.19 44.54 6.65
N LYS A 118 19.00 44.94 7.08
CA LYS A 118 18.59 44.95 8.48
C LYS A 118 17.63 43.83 8.78
N ASP A 119 16.61 43.67 7.94
CA ASP A 119 15.67 42.57 8.06
C ASP A 119 15.08 42.18 6.71
N THR A 120 14.56 40.96 6.64
CA THR A 120 13.84 40.41 5.48
C THR A 120 12.56 39.78 6.01
N TYR A 121 11.43 40.17 5.43
CA TYR A 121 10.12 39.62 5.74
C TYR A 121 9.60 38.84 4.53
N THR A 122 8.90 37.75 4.75
CA THR A 122 8.20 36.95 3.75
C THR A 122 6.71 37.06 4.03
N LEU A 123 5.94 37.51 3.05
CA LEU A 123 4.51 37.70 3.13
C LEU A 123 3.82 36.66 2.25
N PHE A 124 2.97 35.82 2.83
CA PHE A 124 2.09 34.94 2.09
C PHE A 124 0.75 35.64 1.90
N ILE A 125 0.29 35.77 0.66
CA ILE A 125 -0.97 36.42 0.35
C ILE A 125 -1.88 35.42 -0.33
N GLU A 126 -3.09 35.27 0.20
CA GLU A 126 -4.09 34.40 -0.37
C GLU A 126 -5.49 35.04 -0.27
N LYS A 127 -6.27 34.92 -1.34
CA LYS A 127 -7.69 35.27 -1.37
C LYS A 127 -8.49 34.00 -1.65
N GLY A 128 -9.02 33.40 -0.59
CA GLY A 128 -9.71 32.12 -0.71
C GLY A 128 -9.77 31.35 0.61
N PRO A 129 -10.37 30.15 0.58
CA PRO A 129 -10.32 29.22 1.69
C PRO A 129 -8.93 28.57 1.83
N ASP A 130 -8.61 28.09 3.02
CA ASP A 130 -7.36 27.39 3.29
C ASP A 130 -7.37 25.97 2.68
N TYR A 131 -6.54 25.77 1.66
CA TYR A 131 -6.34 24.48 0.99
C TYR A 131 -5.18 23.65 1.56
N ASP A 132 -4.52 24.11 2.63
CA ASP A 132 -3.43 23.38 3.27
C ASP A 132 -3.97 22.15 4.03
N LEU A 133 -3.28 21.02 3.86
CA LEU A 133 -3.59 19.76 4.54
C LEU A 133 -3.24 19.86 6.03
N LYS A 134 -4.02 19.19 6.88
CA LYS A 134 -3.86 19.19 8.34
C LYS A 134 -3.16 17.92 8.81
N ASP A 135 -2.52 18.01 9.99
CA ASP A 135 -1.84 16.90 10.65
C ASP A 135 -0.87 16.11 9.75
N VAL A 136 -0.13 16.83 8.88
CA VAL A 136 0.86 16.22 7.98
C VAL A 136 2.00 15.65 8.83
N THR A 137 1.96 14.33 9.01
CA THR A 137 2.81 13.60 9.95
C THR A 137 3.68 12.62 9.19
N LEU A 138 4.99 12.68 9.44
CA LEU A 138 5.94 11.73 8.87
C LEU A 138 6.11 10.54 9.82
N PHE A 139 5.78 9.36 9.36
CA PHE A 139 6.04 8.09 10.03
C PHE A 139 7.29 7.44 9.45
N GLN A 140 8.05 6.76 10.29
CA GLN A 140 9.17 5.92 9.88
C GLN A 140 8.88 4.48 10.33
N ASN A 141 8.65 3.60 9.36
CA ASN A 141 8.30 2.19 9.49
C ASN A 141 9.42 1.30 8.94
N GLY A 142 10.63 1.53 9.42
CA GLY A 142 11.85 0.85 8.98
C GLY A 142 13.08 1.46 9.62
N ASP A 143 14.28 1.09 9.17
CA ASP A 143 15.52 1.63 9.72
C ASP A 143 15.86 3.03 9.18
N GLY A 144 15.12 3.51 8.19
CA GLY A 144 15.25 4.85 7.59
C GLY A 144 16.38 4.91 6.58
N SER A 145 16.76 3.79 5.97
CA SER A 145 17.81 3.73 4.97
C SER A 145 17.30 4.00 3.54
N VAL A 146 16.01 3.78 3.31
CA VAL A 146 15.33 3.94 2.02
C VAL A 146 14.07 4.81 2.16
N ILE A 147 13.50 5.28 1.06
CA ILE A 147 12.38 6.24 1.09
C ILE A 147 11.05 5.58 1.48
N GLU A 148 10.94 4.29 1.21
CA GLU A 148 9.83 3.39 1.48
C GLU A 148 9.62 3.14 2.97
N ASP A 149 10.68 3.33 3.76
CA ASP A 149 10.57 3.31 5.22
C ASP A 149 9.76 4.50 5.74
N TYR A 150 9.54 5.52 4.91
CA TYR A 150 8.82 6.72 5.30
C TYR A 150 7.40 6.70 4.75
N GLN A 151 6.45 7.10 5.60
CA GLN A 151 5.07 7.32 5.21
C GLN A 151 4.62 8.72 5.59
N LEU A 152 3.78 9.33 4.77
CA LEU A 152 3.17 10.62 5.06
C LEU A 152 1.67 10.46 5.28
N GLY A 153 1.23 10.66 6.51
CA GLY A 153 -0.20 10.75 6.83
C GLY A 153 -0.64 12.20 6.87
N PHE A 154 -1.86 12.47 6.41
CA PHE A 154 -2.44 13.81 6.43
C PHE A 154 -3.97 13.73 6.39
N GLN A 155 -4.62 14.78 6.89
CA GLN A 155 -6.07 14.95 6.84
C GLN A 155 -6.47 15.97 5.77
N LYS A 156 -7.70 15.82 5.27
CA LYS A 156 -8.30 16.71 4.27
C LYS A 156 -8.20 18.18 4.70
N ALA A 157 -8.03 19.04 3.69
CA ALA A 157 -8.12 20.48 3.86
C ALA A 157 -9.53 20.89 4.34
N GLU A 158 -9.64 22.08 4.94
CA GLU A 158 -10.93 22.61 5.41
C GLU A 158 -11.94 22.79 4.28
N VAL A 159 -11.44 23.09 3.07
CA VAL A 159 -12.25 23.19 1.85
C VAL A 159 -11.73 22.23 0.79
N MET A 160 -12.66 21.44 0.26
CA MET A 160 -12.40 20.42 -0.75
C MET A 160 -12.89 20.83 -2.14
N ASP A 161 -13.60 21.96 -2.28
CA ASP A 161 -14.12 22.43 -3.55
C ASP A 161 -12.97 22.82 -4.49
N GLY A 162 -12.98 22.32 -5.73
CA GLY A 162 -11.89 22.53 -6.69
C GLY A 162 -10.63 21.67 -6.50
N VAL A 163 -10.49 20.94 -5.39
CA VAL A 163 -9.37 19.98 -5.18
C VAL A 163 -9.61 18.73 -6.04
N LYS A 164 -8.65 18.38 -6.90
CA LYS A 164 -8.71 17.22 -7.79
C LYS A 164 -7.85 16.05 -7.32
N ALA A 165 -6.77 16.33 -6.59
CA ALA A 165 -5.86 15.31 -6.05
C ALA A 165 -5.00 15.87 -4.91
N TYR A 166 -4.29 14.97 -4.22
CA TYR A 166 -3.20 15.30 -3.32
C TYR A 166 -1.86 14.87 -3.92
N LEU A 167 -0.78 15.57 -3.57
CA LEU A 167 0.57 15.24 -3.97
C LEU A 167 1.43 14.96 -2.73
N MET A 168 2.37 14.02 -2.85
CA MET A 168 3.38 13.71 -1.85
C MET A 168 4.77 13.73 -2.47
N PHE A 169 5.71 14.39 -1.80
CA PHE A 169 7.10 14.49 -2.27
C PHE A 169 8.06 14.93 -1.16
N TYR A 170 9.36 14.90 -1.47
CA TYR A 170 10.40 15.28 -0.54
C TYR A 170 11.52 16.06 -1.23
N SER A 171 12.31 16.83 -0.46
CA SER A 171 13.39 17.66 -0.97
C SER A 171 14.47 17.95 0.08
N LYS A 172 15.74 18.07 -0.32
CA LYS A 172 16.82 18.66 0.51
C LYS A 172 16.67 20.17 0.68
N LYS A 173 15.79 20.79 -0.10
CA LYS A 173 15.54 22.23 -0.03
C LYS A 173 14.49 22.54 1.01
N ASP A 174 14.58 23.74 1.58
CA ASP A 174 13.60 24.21 2.55
C ASP A 174 12.23 24.45 1.92
N PHE A 175 11.22 24.64 2.78
CA PHE A 175 9.83 24.84 2.37
C PHE A 175 9.67 25.90 1.27
N TYR A 176 10.43 26.99 1.33
CA TYR A 176 10.20 28.12 0.43
C TYR A 176 10.76 27.88 -0.96
N GLU A 177 11.97 27.30 -1.05
CA GLU A 177 12.52 26.89 -2.34
C GLU A 177 11.60 25.87 -3.03
N VAL A 178 11.00 24.97 -2.26
CA VAL A 178 10.05 23.96 -2.74
C VAL A 178 8.72 24.58 -3.13
N TRP A 179 8.18 25.49 -2.32
CA TRP A 179 6.93 26.20 -2.63
C TRP A 179 7.05 27.00 -3.92
N ASP A 180 8.13 27.78 -4.08
CA ASP A 180 8.35 28.59 -5.28
C ASP A 180 8.52 27.70 -6.52
N TYR A 181 9.14 26.52 -6.39
CA TYR A 181 9.21 25.53 -7.46
C TYR A 181 7.82 25.00 -7.83
N MET A 182 7.07 24.47 -6.84
CA MET A 182 5.78 23.81 -7.06
C MET A 182 4.70 24.76 -7.56
N ASN A 183 4.63 25.97 -7.02
CA ASN A 183 3.69 27.02 -7.43
C ASN A 183 4.01 27.58 -8.84
N GLY A 184 5.24 27.40 -9.31
CA GLY A 184 5.66 27.77 -10.67
C GLY A 184 5.31 26.73 -11.74
N LEU A 185 4.85 25.53 -11.36
CA LEU A 185 4.50 24.47 -12.30
C LEU A 185 3.08 24.65 -12.84
N THR A 186 2.92 24.53 -14.15
CA THR A 186 1.60 24.30 -14.76
C THR A 186 1.12 22.88 -14.46
N VAL A 187 -0.18 22.61 -14.58
CA VAL A 187 -0.71 21.23 -14.40
C VAL A 187 -0.06 20.23 -15.34
N GLU A 188 0.23 20.62 -16.59
CA GLU A 188 0.95 19.76 -17.54
C GLU A 188 2.38 19.43 -17.06
N GLN A 189 3.07 20.38 -16.45
CA GLN A 189 4.40 20.15 -15.87
C GLN A 189 4.34 19.35 -14.56
N VAL A 190 3.29 19.54 -13.76
CA VAL A 190 3.01 18.65 -12.63
C VAL A 190 2.82 17.23 -13.17
N ASP A 191 1.97 17.03 -14.17
CA ASP A 191 1.73 15.72 -14.79
C ASP A 191 2.99 15.10 -15.43
N GLN A 192 3.94 15.90 -15.92
CA GLN A 192 5.27 15.43 -16.35
C GLN A 192 6.19 15.01 -15.20
N HIS A 193 5.94 15.49 -13.97
CA HIS A 193 6.67 15.13 -12.76
C HIS A 193 5.97 14.04 -11.95
N LEU A 194 4.69 13.83 -12.23
CA LEU A 194 4.02 12.57 -12.01
C LEU A 194 4.62 11.53 -12.97
N THR A 195 4.38 10.27 -12.64
CA THR A 195 4.73 9.10 -13.44
C THR A 195 4.59 9.35 -14.96
N SER A 196 5.71 9.56 -15.68
CA SER A 196 5.71 9.53 -17.13
C SER A 196 5.92 8.09 -17.60
N GLN A 197 5.00 7.56 -18.40
CA GLN A 197 5.14 6.25 -19.06
C GLN A 197 6.19 6.21 -20.19
N GLU A 198 7.08 7.20 -20.31
CA GLU A 198 8.16 7.13 -21.30
C GLU A 198 9.36 6.40 -20.71
N GLU A 199 9.71 5.27 -21.35
CA GLU A 199 10.91 4.47 -21.08
C GLU A 199 12.16 5.36 -20.97
N GLY A 200 12.89 5.21 -19.87
CA GLY A 200 14.27 5.69 -19.75
C GLY A 200 14.40 7.09 -19.16
N GLU A 201 14.83 7.13 -17.90
CA GLU A 201 15.44 8.28 -17.19
C GLU A 201 14.53 9.30 -16.46
N ASN A 202 13.20 9.22 -16.55
CA ASN A 202 12.35 10.05 -15.68
C ASN A 202 12.10 9.39 -14.33
N LYS A 203 12.81 9.90 -13.33
CA LYS A 203 12.67 9.54 -11.93
C LYS A 203 11.43 10.20 -11.33
N ASP A 204 10.55 9.42 -10.72
CA ASP A 204 9.32 9.91 -10.09
C ASP A 204 9.63 11.02 -9.10
N LYS A 205 9.17 12.25 -9.37
CA LYS A 205 9.39 13.39 -8.46
C LYS A 205 8.23 13.59 -7.51
N LEU A 206 7.02 13.27 -7.97
CA LEU A 206 5.76 13.52 -7.29
C LEU A 206 4.93 12.22 -7.26
N TYR A 207 4.32 11.93 -6.11
CA TYR A 207 3.29 10.89 -5.99
C TYR A 207 1.90 11.52 -5.88
N LYS A 208 0.97 11.17 -6.78
CA LYS A 208 -0.41 11.69 -6.80
C LYS A 208 -1.39 10.71 -6.18
N ILE A 209 -2.08 11.15 -5.14
CA ILE A 209 -3.16 10.44 -4.49
C ILE A 209 -4.48 11.01 -4.99
N SER A 210 -5.18 10.21 -5.80
CA SER A 210 -6.45 10.60 -6.43
C SER A 210 -7.69 10.19 -5.64
N ASN A 211 -7.55 9.24 -4.70
CA ASN A 211 -8.64 8.75 -3.90
C ASN A 211 -8.66 9.48 -2.55
N LEU A 212 -9.72 10.25 -2.31
CA LEU A 212 -9.87 11.09 -1.12
C LEU A 212 -10.05 10.30 0.19
N SER A 213 -10.23 8.97 0.14
CA SER A 213 -10.25 8.13 1.35
C SER A 213 -8.88 8.03 2.04
N TYR A 214 -7.78 8.26 1.31
CA TYR A 214 -6.41 8.20 1.82
C TYR A 214 -5.93 9.47 2.56
N ALA A 215 -6.84 10.45 2.75
CA ALA A 215 -6.61 11.65 3.54
C ALA A 215 -7.34 11.55 4.90
N ASP A 216 -7.21 10.41 5.56
CA ASP A 216 -7.81 10.04 6.83
C ASP A 216 -6.81 10.06 8.00
N GLY A 217 -5.58 10.49 7.74
CA GLY A 217 -4.47 10.51 8.70
C GLY A 217 -3.67 9.21 8.76
N VAL A 218 -4.03 8.17 7.99
CA VAL A 218 -3.20 6.97 7.84
C VAL A 218 -1.99 7.29 6.97
N GLY A 219 -0.83 6.73 7.33
CA GLY A 219 0.42 6.92 6.60
C GLY A 219 0.36 6.34 5.19
N ASN A 220 0.63 7.18 4.18
CA ASN A 220 0.82 6.75 2.81
C ASN A 220 2.32 6.55 2.54
N THR A 221 2.74 5.38 2.07
CA THR A 221 4.16 5.11 1.78
C THR A 221 4.64 5.89 0.57
N PHE A 222 5.84 6.49 0.66
CA PHE A 222 6.50 7.08 -0.51
C PHE A 222 6.87 5.99 -1.53
N ARG A 223 6.92 6.32 -2.82
CA ARG A 223 7.24 5.33 -3.84
C ARG A 223 8.74 5.02 -3.85
N SER A 224 9.07 3.74 -3.99
CA SER A 224 10.45 3.31 -4.23
C SER A 224 10.98 3.96 -5.51
N GLY A 225 12.25 4.38 -5.50
CA GLY A 225 12.84 5.09 -6.64
C GLY A 225 12.35 6.53 -6.86
N GLN A 226 11.42 7.04 -6.02
CA GLN A 226 11.09 8.46 -6.00
C GLN A 226 12.37 9.27 -5.75
N VAL A 227 12.44 10.45 -6.34
CA VAL A 227 13.60 11.34 -6.24
C VAL A 227 13.20 12.70 -5.74
N ASP A 228 14.22 13.40 -5.25
CA ASP A 228 14.08 14.77 -4.78
C ASP A 228 13.43 15.65 -5.86
N VAL A 229 12.32 16.29 -5.48
CA VAL A 229 11.42 16.98 -6.42
C VAL A 229 12.13 18.09 -7.22
N ILE A 230 13.10 18.76 -6.60
CA ILE A 230 13.87 19.84 -7.23
C ILE A 230 15.09 19.27 -7.95
N THR A 231 15.95 18.56 -7.23
CA THR A 231 17.27 18.17 -7.73
C THR A 231 17.22 16.99 -8.69
N GLY A 232 16.14 16.20 -8.68
CA GLY A 232 16.01 14.98 -9.49
C GLY A 232 17.00 13.88 -9.09
N LYS A 233 17.58 13.98 -7.90
CA LYS A 233 18.55 13.00 -7.40
C LYS A 233 17.86 11.99 -6.48
N PRO A 234 18.25 10.70 -6.53
CA PRO A 234 17.75 9.70 -5.60
C PRO A 234 17.99 10.11 -4.16
N LEU A 235 17.15 9.58 -3.27
CA LEU A 235 17.40 9.64 -1.84
C LEU A 235 18.81 9.13 -1.54
N ASN A 236 19.58 9.91 -0.79
CA ASN A 236 20.94 9.59 -0.36
C ASN A 236 21.16 10.13 1.05
N VAL A 237 22.36 9.92 1.60
CA VAL A 237 22.74 10.42 2.93
C VAL A 237 22.44 11.92 3.07
N GLY A 238 21.77 12.28 4.16
CA GLY A 238 21.42 13.65 4.52
C GLY A 238 19.98 13.81 4.99
N ASP A 239 19.64 15.04 5.32
CA ASP A 239 18.31 15.43 5.78
C ASP A 239 17.47 15.95 4.62
N TYR A 240 16.20 15.54 4.59
CA TYR A 240 15.20 15.95 3.61
C TYR A 240 13.92 16.35 4.34
N HIS A 241 13.23 17.32 3.76
CA HIS A 241 11.90 17.73 4.17
C HIS A 241 10.87 16.97 3.35
N ALA A 242 9.79 16.53 4.00
CA ALA A 242 8.67 15.83 3.35
C ALA A 242 7.46 16.78 3.27
N TYR A 243 6.71 16.71 2.17
CA TYR A 243 5.64 17.65 1.85
C TYR A 243 4.40 16.93 1.32
N ALA A 244 3.24 17.47 1.68
CA ALA A 244 1.96 17.15 1.07
C ALA A 244 1.34 18.41 0.45
N ALA A 245 0.73 18.29 -0.73
CA ALA A 245 0.11 19.42 -1.43
C ALA A 245 -1.28 19.07 -1.99
N THR A 246 -2.14 20.08 -2.15
CA THR A 246 -3.43 19.96 -2.86
C THR A 246 -3.29 20.45 -4.29
N LEU A 247 -3.85 19.70 -5.25
CA LEU A 247 -3.80 20.02 -6.68
C LEU A 247 -5.21 20.34 -7.20
N GLY A 248 -5.37 21.49 -7.86
CA GLY A 248 -6.60 21.94 -8.53
C GLY A 248 -6.50 21.89 -10.06
N GLU A 249 -7.46 22.50 -10.75
CA GLU A 249 -7.50 22.55 -12.23
C GLU A 249 -6.38 23.39 -12.85
N ASP A 250 -5.90 24.40 -12.14
CA ASP A 250 -4.91 25.37 -12.64
C ASP A 250 -3.52 25.21 -12.00
N GLY A 251 -3.34 24.30 -11.04
CA GLY A 251 -2.07 24.05 -10.36
C GLY A 251 -2.20 23.71 -8.88
N VAL A 252 -1.09 23.82 -8.15
CA VAL A 252 -1.04 23.58 -6.70
C VAL A 252 -1.82 24.68 -5.96
N LEU A 253 -2.72 24.27 -5.07
CA LEU A 253 -3.60 25.16 -4.31
C LEU A 253 -3.03 25.46 -2.91
N GLY A 254 -2.51 24.44 -2.23
CA GLY A 254 -1.91 24.52 -0.90
C GLY A 254 -0.81 23.47 -0.71
N MET A 255 0.06 23.68 0.28
CA MET A 255 1.19 22.79 0.59
C MET A 255 1.59 22.92 2.07
N THR A 256 1.79 21.76 2.69
CA THR A 256 2.18 21.66 4.10
C THR A 256 3.44 20.79 4.20
N GLU A 257 4.43 21.25 4.96
CA GLU A 257 5.58 20.44 5.37
C GLU A 257 5.19 19.50 6.52
N ALA A 258 5.78 18.31 6.52
CA ALA A 258 5.62 17.36 7.61
C ALA A 258 6.19 17.87 8.94
N ASP A 259 5.72 17.29 10.04
CA ASP A 259 6.19 17.61 11.39
C ASP A 259 7.66 17.21 11.68
N ARG A 260 8.28 16.43 10.79
CA ARG A 260 9.64 15.89 10.92
C ARG A 260 10.35 15.82 9.57
N THR A 261 11.68 15.77 9.64
CA THR A 261 12.54 15.52 8.49
C THR A 261 12.83 14.03 8.31
N ILE A 262 13.00 13.62 7.06
CA ILE A 262 13.62 12.35 6.69
C ILE A 262 15.13 12.52 6.91
N SER A 263 15.76 11.64 7.68
CA SER A 263 17.19 11.70 7.97
C SER A 263 17.87 10.40 7.62
N ILE A 264 18.58 10.39 6.50
CA ILE A 264 19.31 9.21 6.01
C ILE A 264 20.76 9.30 6.50
N ASN A 265 21.11 8.46 7.47
CA ASN A 265 22.49 8.38 7.97
C ASN A 265 23.41 7.65 6.97
N PRO A 266 24.74 7.83 7.03
CA PRO A 266 25.68 7.04 6.23
C PRO A 266 25.56 5.54 6.50
N TYR A 267 25.47 4.74 5.44
CA TYR A 267 25.44 3.27 5.49
C TYR A 267 26.21 2.67 4.30
N PRO A 268 26.80 1.46 4.44
CA PRO A 268 27.50 0.80 3.34
C PRO A 268 26.53 0.36 2.24
N THR A 269 26.81 0.58 0.97
CA THR A 269 25.92 0.18 -0.14
C THR A 269 26.40 -1.10 -0.82
N ASN A 270 25.59 -1.70 -1.69
CA ASN A 270 25.98 -2.84 -2.53
C ASN A 270 26.60 -4.02 -1.75
N LEU A 271 25.96 -4.38 -0.63
CA LEU A 271 26.41 -5.48 0.22
C LEU A 271 26.11 -6.84 -0.43
N GLU A 272 27.15 -7.53 -0.86
CA GLU A 272 27.10 -8.86 -1.45
C GLU A 272 27.69 -9.91 -0.50
N LEU A 273 26.94 -10.98 -0.25
CA LEU A 273 27.43 -12.16 0.44
C LEU A 273 28.08 -13.12 -0.57
N LEU A 274 29.30 -13.55 -0.25
CA LEU A 274 30.10 -14.48 -1.04
C LEU A 274 30.41 -15.75 -0.23
N GLY A 275 30.48 -16.88 -0.93
CA GLY A 275 30.81 -18.17 -0.33
C GLY A 275 29.61 -19.06 -0.05
N SER A 276 29.87 -20.27 0.44
CA SER A 276 28.85 -21.28 0.78
C SER A 276 29.41 -22.36 1.71
N GLY A 277 28.51 -23.12 2.34
CA GLY A 277 28.86 -24.27 3.17
C GLY A 277 28.37 -24.14 4.62
N LYS A 278 28.87 -25.05 5.48
CA LYS A 278 28.37 -25.22 6.85
C LYS A 278 29.11 -24.40 7.91
N ASN A 279 30.23 -23.77 7.55
CA ASN A 279 31.08 -23.03 8.49
C ASN A 279 31.07 -21.55 8.13
N ILE A 280 30.98 -20.68 9.13
CA ILE A 280 30.91 -19.21 8.92
C ILE A 280 32.16 -18.65 8.23
N GLU A 281 33.33 -19.26 8.45
CA GLU A 281 34.60 -18.85 7.83
C GLU A 281 34.65 -19.05 6.31
N ASN A 282 33.73 -19.84 5.74
CA ASN A 282 33.60 -20.01 4.30
C ASN A 282 32.86 -18.84 3.64
N TYR A 283 32.25 -17.96 4.44
CA TYR A 283 31.52 -16.80 3.96
C TYR A 283 32.38 -15.54 4.10
N SER A 284 32.12 -14.59 3.21
CA SER A 284 32.69 -13.24 3.24
C SER A 284 31.72 -12.26 2.63
N VAL A 285 31.91 -10.97 2.89
CA VAL A 285 31.09 -9.92 2.30
C VAL A 285 31.93 -8.93 1.50
N SER A 286 31.39 -8.44 0.41
CA SER A 286 31.89 -7.23 -0.27
C SER A 286 30.83 -6.15 -0.20
N PHE A 287 31.24 -4.90 -0.05
CA PHE A 287 30.34 -3.75 0.01
C PHE A 287 31.06 -2.49 -0.42
N GLU A 288 30.31 -1.48 -0.83
CA GLU A 288 30.78 -0.14 -1.07
C GLU A 288 30.75 0.67 0.22
N GLN A 289 31.86 1.33 0.51
CA GLN A 289 31.98 2.18 1.69
C GLN A 289 31.18 3.47 1.48
N ALA A 290 30.49 3.93 2.52
CA ALA A 290 29.84 5.23 2.55
C ALA A 290 30.87 6.36 2.40
N ASP A 291 30.61 7.28 1.47
CA ASP A 291 31.42 8.48 1.23
C ASP A 291 31.03 9.59 2.22
N ASP A 292 31.35 9.39 3.50
CA ASP A 292 31.10 10.39 4.57
C ASP A 292 32.21 10.34 5.64
N GLU A 293 32.78 11.50 5.96
CA GLU A 293 33.87 11.65 6.94
C GLU A 293 33.48 11.22 8.37
N LYS A 294 32.18 11.12 8.67
CA LYS A 294 31.68 10.61 9.96
C LYS A 294 31.93 9.12 10.14
N VAL A 295 32.12 8.37 9.06
CA VAL A 295 32.31 6.92 9.13
C VAL A 295 33.76 6.61 9.47
N THR A 296 33.98 6.04 10.65
CA THR A 296 35.32 5.67 11.13
C THR A 296 35.57 4.16 11.09
N HIS A 297 34.51 3.36 11.28
CA HIS A 297 34.58 1.90 11.30
C HIS A 297 33.36 1.28 10.62
N TYR A 298 33.52 0.00 10.26
CA TYR A 298 32.42 -0.88 9.93
C TYR A 298 32.39 -2.07 10.89
N PHE A 299 31.19 -2.57 11.16
CA PHE A 299 31.00 -3.76 11.98
C PHE A 299 30.30 -4.84 11.15
N LEU A 300 31.01 -5.96 10.94
CA LEU A 300 30.51 -7.13 10.24
C LEU A 300 29.88 -8.10 11.25
N SER A 301 28.59 -8.38 11.09
CA SER A 301 27.84 -9.33 11.92
C SER A 301 26.90 -10.17 11.07
N TYR A 302 26.23 -11.14 11.70
CA TYR A 302 25.18 -11.92 11.06
C TYR A 302 24.11 -12.29 12.10
N SER A 303 22.87 -12.46 11.63
CA SER A 303 21.72 -12.80 12.47
C SER A 303 20.64 -13.50 11.64
N SER A 304 19.84 -14.34 12.30
CA SER A 304 18.63 -14.94 11.71
C SER A 304 17.45 -13.97 11.70
N LYS A 305 17.58 -12.82 12.38
CA LYS A 305 16.56 -11.76 12.42
C LYS A 305 16.74 -10.80 11.25
N GLY A 306 15.63 -10.24 10.76
CA GLY A 306 15.62 -9.14 9.79
C GLY A 306 16.20 -7.83 10.33
N LEU A 307 16.47 -6.88 9.42
CA LEU A 307 17.23 -5.67 9.71
C LEU A 307 16.58 -4.83 10.81
N THR A 308 15.27 -4.62 10.75
CA THR A 308 14.48 -3.86 11.74
C THR A 308 14.74 -4.30 13.18
N LYS A 309 14.87 -5.61 13.42
CA LYS A 309 15.10 -6.16 14.76
C LYS A 309 16.55 -6.12 15.23
N LEU A 310 17.49 -6.09 14.29
CA LEU A 310 18.92 -6.00 14.58
C LEU A 310 19.34 -4.56 14.88
N VAL A 311 18.75 -3.61 14.15
CA VAL A 311 19.11 -2.19 14.19
C VAL A 311 18.76 -1.55 15.54
N GLU A 312 17.59 -1.82 16.13
CA GLU A 312 17.19 -1.16 17.38
C GLU A 312 18.14 -1.46 18.57
N PRO A 313 18.54 -2.72 18.84
CA PRO A 313 19.58 -3.00 19.85
C PRO A 313 20.95 -2.42 19.52
N LEU A 314 21.34 -2.42 18.23
CA LEU A 314 22.61 -1.86 17.78
C LEU A 314 22.66 -0.35 17.89
N ILE A 315 21.57 0.36 17.59
CA ILE A 315 21.48 1.82 17.69
C ILE A 315 21.38 2.26 19.15
N SER A 316 20.60 1.55 19.97
CA SER A 316 20.38 1.92 21.39
C SER A 316 21.62 1.70 22.28
N GLY A 317 22.49 0.75 21.95
CA GLY A 317 23.79 0.54 22.61
C GLY A 317 25.01 1.07 21.83
N GLY A 318 24.79 1.63 20.65
CA GLY A 318 25.75 1.69 19.53
C GLY A 318 26.87 2.69 19.61
N HIS A 319 27.63 2.75 20.69
CA HIS A 319 28.92 3.46 20.72
C HIS A 319 30.06 2.48 20.43
N LEU A 320 31.22 2.99 19.98
CA LEU A 320 32.36 2.15 19.58
C LEU A 320 32.76 1.12 20.65
N GLU A 321 32.74 1.52 21.93
CA GLU A 321 33.07 0.66 23.07
C GLU A 321 32.17 -0.60 23.14
N PHE A 322 30.88 -0.48 22.85
CA PHE A 322 29.95 -1.62 22.87
C PHE A 322 30.27 -2.63 21.75
N LEU A 323 30.64 -2.14 20.57
CA LEU A 323 31.01 -3.02 19.45
C LEU A 323 32.35 -3.73 19.69
N GLU A 324 33.29 -3.08 20.38
CA GLU A 324 34.51 -3.71 20.86
C GLU A 324 34.22 -4.85 21.85
N GLU A 325 33.26 -4.67 22.76
CA GLU A 325 32.79 -5.73 23.67
C GLU A 325 32.19 -6.91 22.88
N LEU A 326 31.31 -6.64 21.91
CA LEU A 326 30.74 -7.71 21.06
C LEU A 326 31.83 -8.46 20.29
N GLN A 327 32.85 -7.77 19.77
CA GLN A 327 33.98 -8.42 19.11
C GLN A 327 34.75 -9.33 20.08
N LEU A 328 34.99 -8.90 21.33
CA LEU A 328 35.65 -9.72 22.35
C LEU A 328 34.85 -10.99 22.69
N GLU A 329 33.52 -10.95 22.54
CA GLU A 329 32.62 -12.09 22.69
C GLU A 329 32.48 -12.96 21.43
N ASN A 330 33.23 -12.65 20.36
CA ASN A 330 33.12 -13.23 19.01
C ASN A 330 31.74 -13.02 18.36
N ARG A 331 30.99 -11.96 18.70
CA ARG A 331 29.64 -11.67 18.18
C ARG A 331 29.62 -10.74 16.97
N GLY A 332 30.79 -10.49 16.39
CA GLY A 332 30.98 -9.63 15.23
C GLY A 332 32.45 -9.29 15.05
N LYS A 333 32.73 -8.53 14.00
CA LYS A 333 34.09 -8.11 13.63
C LYS A 333 34.09 -6.63 13.28
N LEU A 334 34.80 -5.85 14.08
CA LEU A 334 35.05 -4.44 13.85
C LEU A 334 36.19 -4.28 12.83
N LEU A 335 35.99 -3.40 11.87
CA LEU A 335 36.86 -3.18 10.73
C LEU A 335 37.14 -1.68 10.62
N SER A 336 38.41 -1.27 10.66
CA SER A 336 38.74 0.11 10.34
C SER A 336 38.64 0.34 8.83
N ILE A 337 38.27 1.56 8.43
CA ILE A 337 38.21 1.98 7.01
C ILE A 337 39.50 1.66 6.22
N ASN A 338 40.65 1.67 6.88
CA ASN A 338 41.95 1.37 6.26
C ASN A 338 42.17 -0.13 5.99
N GLU A 339 41.45 -1.02 6.68
CA GLU A 339 41.62 -2.48 6.57
C GLU A 339 40.77 -3.11 5.46
N ILE A 340 39.70 -2.44 5.03
CA ILE A 340 38.68 -3.00 4.14
C ILE A 340 39.12 -2.91 2.68
N GLY A 341 39.70 -1.78 2.26
CA GLY A 341 40.05 -1.53 0.85
C GLY A 341 38.88 -1.88 -0.09
N ASN A 342 39.17 -2.53 -1.22
CA ASN A 342 38.18 -3.05 -2.17
C ASN A 342 38.10 -4.60 -2.16
N LYS A 343 38.41 -5.26 -1.05
CA LYS A 343 38.47 -6.74 -0.98
C LYS A 343 37.31 -7.28 -0.13
N PRO A 344 36.80 -8.49 -0.45
CA PRO A 344 35.87 -9.16 0.43
C PRO A 344 36.44 -9.37 1.82
N VAL A 345 35.60 -9.18 2.84
CA VAL A 345 35.95 -9.36 4.25
C VAL A 345 35.30 -10.63 4.77
N SER A 346 36.12 -11.58 5.20
CA SER A 346 35.64 -12.82 5.84
C SER A 346 35.22 -12.59 7.28
N PHE A 347 34.21 -13.36 7.71
CA PHE A 347 33.85 -13.53 9.11
C PHE A 347 35.00 -14.15 9.90
N ALA A 348 35.02 -13.93 11.22
CA ALA A 348 36.00 -14.60 12.07
C ALA A 348 35.71 -16.12 12.16
N PRO A 349 36.74 -16.98 12.25
CA PRO A 349 36.55 -18.38 12.64
C PRO A 349 35.80 -18.45 13.98
N ASP A 350 34.81 -19.32 14.08
CA ASP A 350 33.95 -19.48 15.26
C ASP A 350 33.17 -18.21 15.68
N GLN A 351 32.99 -17.24 14.78
CA GLN A 351 32.11 -16.11 15.03
C GLN A 351 30.69 -16.62 15.37
N LYS A 352 30.09 -16.01 16.39
CA LYS A 352 28.70 -16.19 16.81
C LYS A 352 27.80 -15.17 16.14
N THR A 353 26.49 -15.42 16.15
CA THR A 353 25.51 -14.42 15.77
C THR A 353 25.65 -13.20 16.67
N ILE A 354 25.09 -12.08 16.23
CA ILE A 354 25.09 -10.88 17.06
C ILE A 354 24.38 -11.11 18.41
N GLU A 355 23.43 -12.03 18.48
CA GLU A 355 22.72 -12.43 19.71
C GLU A 355 23.57 -13.28 20.66
N GLY A 356 24.69 -13.83 20.18
CA GLY A 356 25.57 -14.71 20.96
C GLY A 356 25.37 -16.20 20.71
N ASP A 357 24.55 -16.57 19.73
CA ASP A 357 24.29 -17.96 19.36
C ASP A 357 25.36 -18.50 18.43
N THR A 358 25.66 -19.79 18.55
CA THR A 358 26.53 -20.47 17.58
C THR A 358 25.77 -20.69 16.27
N LEU A 359 26.47 -20.65 15.14
CA LEU A 359 25.89 -20.95 13.83
C LEU A 359 25.12 -22.28 13.85
N GLY A 360 23.80 -22.19 13.67
CA GLY A 360 22.86 -23.29 13.75
C GLY A 360 22.47 -23.86 12.39
N ASN A 361 21.35 -24.59 12.35
CA ASN A 361 20.70 -25.06 11.12
C ASN A 361 19.49 -24.16 10.85
N GLU A 362 19.78 -22.94 10.39
CA GLU A 362 18.82 -21.86 10.13
C GLU A 362 19.33 -20.99 8.96
N LEU A 363 18.55 -19.99 8.57
CA LEU A 363 18.96 -18.97 7.60
C LEU A 363 19.46 -17.73 8.35
N TYR A 364 20.56 -17.15 7.89
CA TYR A 364 21.11 -15.93 8.47
C TYR A 364 21.37 -14.88 7.39
N TYR A 365 21.07 -13.63 7.70
CA TYR A 365 21.52 -12.48 6.94
C TYR A 365 22.88 -12.01 7.45
N ALA A 366 23.73 -11.56 6.53
CA ALA A 366 24.94 -10.84 6.86
C ALA A 366 24.65 -9.35 6.94
N TYR A 367 25.28 -8.67 7.88
CA TYR A 367 25.11 -7.25 8.14
C TYR A 367 26.45 -6.54 8.14
N VAL A 368 26.46 -5.35 7.54
CA VAL A 368 27.57 -4.41 7.68
C VAL A 368 27.01 -3.09 8.17
N THR A 369 27.47 -2.67 9.34
CA THR A 369 27.04 -1.44 10.00
C THR A 369 28.13 -0.39 9.90
N ALA A 370 27.81 0.80 9.39
CA ALA A 370 28.67 1.97 9.44
C ALA A 370 28.61 2.62 10.83
N VAL A 371 29.77 3.00 11.35
CA VAL A 371 29.96 3.45 12.73
C VAL A 371 30.83 4.71 12.74
N SER A 372 30.44 5.71 13.53
CA SER A 372 31.27 6.87 13.88
C SER A 372 31.93 6.68 15.25
N GLU A 373 32.78 7.62 15.68
CA GLU A 373 33.29 7.59 17.05
C GLU A 373 32.18 7.68 18.11
N GLU A 374 31.07 8.34 17.76
CA GLU A 374 30.00 8.66 18.68
C GLU A 374 28.77 7.78 18.55
N LYS A 375 28.52 7.08 17.44
CA LYS A 375 27.32 6.24 17.30
C LYS A 375 27.37 5.31 16.08
N VAL A 376 26.51 4.30 16.08
CA VAL A 376 26.07 3.61 14.87
C VAL A 376 25.34 4.61 13.97
N LEU A 377 25.70 4.60 12.68
CA LEU A 377 25.14 5.49 11.67
C LEU A 377 24.01 4.80 10.92
N GLY A 378 24.31 3.71 10.24
CA GLY A 378 23.34 2.94 9.46
C GLY A 378 23.89 1.57 9.10
N SER A 379 23.02 0.65 8.71
CA SER A 379 23.40 -0.73 8.40
C SER A 379 22.87 -1.15 7.04
N SER A 380 23.56 -2.09 6.42
CA SER A 380 23.04 -2.83 5.27
C SER A 380 22.99 -4.31 5.56
N LYS A 381 22.04 -4.95 4.90
CA LYS A 381 21.77 -6.39 4.97
C LYS A 381 22.10 -7.03 3.61
N SER A 382 22.63 -8.26 3.63
CA SER A 382 22.79 -9.04 2.41
C SER A 382 21.43 -9.52 1.88
N THR A 383 21.24 -9.51 0.56
CA THR A 383 20.05 -10.11 -0.08
C THR A 383 20.13 -11.64 -0.07
N LYS A 384 21.32 -12.19 -0.32
CA LYS A 384 21.62 -13.62 -0.15
C LYS A 384 21.78 -13.97 1.33
N MET A 385 21.33 -15.16 1.69
CA MET A 385 21.43 -15.68 3.06
C MET A 385 22.57 -16.70 3.20
N ILE A 386 23.19 -16.70 4.38
CA ILE A 386 24.00 -17.79 4.87
C ILE A 386 23.05 -18.95 5.16
N ASN A 387 23.13 -20.00 4.35
CA ASN A 387 22.28 -21.17 4.48
C ASN A 387 23.11 -22.38 4.92
N THR A 388 22.95 -22.75 6.19
CA THR A 388 23.59 -23.94 6.78
C THR A 388 22.65 -25.12 6.88
N ASN A 389 21.40 -24.96 6.42
CA ASN A 389 20.39 -25.99 6.54
C ASN A 389 20.75 -27.25 5.75
N THR A 390 20.28 -28.39 6.25
CA THR A 390 20.28 -29.61 5.45
C THR A 390 19.28 -29.46 4.31
N MET A 391 19.65 -29.91 3.11
CA MET A 391 18.79 -29.89 1.93
C MET A 391 17.45 -30.60 2.22
N PRO A 392 16.30 -29.92 2.06
CA PRO A 392 14.99 -30.55 2.20
C PRO A 392 14.83 -31.66 1.16
N VAL A 393 14.11 -32.72 1.54
CA VAL A 393 13.78 -33.80 0.63
C VAL A 393 12.38 -33.54 0.08
N PRO A 394 12.21 -33.40 -1.25
CA PRO A 394 10.90 -33.29 -1.89
C PRO A 394 9.99 -34.47 -1.53
N LEU A 395 8.68 -34.20 -1.40
CA LEU A 395 7.67 -35.25 -1.27
C LEU A 395 7.39 -35.83 -2.67
N GLU A 396 7.57 -37.15 -2.85
CA GLU A 396 7.28 -37.83 -4.13
C GLU A 396 5.77 -37.93 -4.42
N THR A 397 4.95 -37.91 -3.37
CA THR A 397 3.48 -37.87 -3.46
C THR A 397 2.99 -37.13 -2.21
N ILE A 398 2.16 -36.11 -2.40
CA ILE A 398 1.65 -35.26 -1.32
C ILE A 398 0.25 -35.70 -0.90
N GLY A 399 -0.62 -35.97 -1.89
CA GLY A 399 -1.99 -36.43 -1.70
C GLY A 399 -2.44 -37.39 -2.80
N ASP A 400 -3.72 -37.77 -2.75
CA ASP A 400 -4.35 -38.64 -3.75
C ASP A 400 -4.98 -37.80 -4.87
N GLY A 401 -4.56 -38.01 -6.12
CA GLY A 401 -5.14 -37.34 -7.29
C GLY A 401 -4.50 -36.00 -7.63
N ASP A 402 -5.19 -35.21 -8.46
CA ASP A 402 -4.77 -33.85 -8.80
C ASP A 402 -4.93 -32.93 -7.58
N GLY A 403 -4.07 -31.93 -7.45
CA GLY A 403 -4.09 -31.00 -6.32
C GLY A 403 -5.34 -30.14 -6.22
N THR A 404 -5.47 -29.46 -5.07
CA THR A 404 -6.56 -28.52 -4.81
C THR A 404 -6.06 -27.08 -4.94
N LEU A 405 -6.84 -26.23 -5.61
CA LEU A 405 -6.63 -24.78 -5.64
C LEU A 405 -7.67 -24.09 -4.76
N LEU A 406 -7.24 -23.12 -3.97
CA LEU A 406 -8.11 -22.39 -3.01
C LEU A 406 -7.87 -20.87 -3.10
N PRO A 407 -8.30 -20.21 -4.19
CA PRO A 407 -8.35 -18.75 -4.25
C PRO A 407 -9.44 -18.19 -3.32
N ALA A 408 -9.09 -17.13 -2.56
CA ALA A 408 -9.98 -16.44 -1.63
C ALA A 408 -10.00 -14.92 -1.82
N GLY A 409 -11.14 -14.30 -1.56
CA GLY A 409 -11.42 -12.89 -1.81
C GLY A 409 -10.69 -11.89 -0.91
N GLY A 410 -9.91 -12.34 0.08
CA GLY A 410 -9.26 -11.48 1.07
C GLY A 410 -9.96 -11.50 2.42
N ALA A 411 -9.38 -10.84 3.43
CA ALA A 411 -9.90 -10.79 4.81
C ALA A 411 -10.26 -12.18 5.39
N THR A 412 -9.46 -13.21 5.07
CA THR A 412 -9.73 -14.60 5.45
C THR A 412 -9.39 -14.93 6.91
N GLY A 413 -8.85 -13.97 7.66
CA GLY A 413 -8.37 -14.15 9.05
C GLY A 413 -9.47 -14.21 10.10
N ASP A 414 -10.68 -13.72 9.77
CA ASP A 414 -11.78 -13.56 10.72
C ASP A 414 -12.43 -14.90 11.13
N THR A 415 -12.28 -15.95 10.30
CA THR A 415 -12.77 -17.29 10.61
C THR A 415 -11.76 -18.38 10.31
N ASP A 416 -11.99 -19.55 10.90
CA ASP A 416 -11.18 -20.75 10.63
C ASP A 416 -11.63 -21.52 9.38
N ALA A 417 -12.72 -21.12 8.70
CA ALA A 417 -13.31 -21.90 7.60
C ALA A 417 -12.30 -22.11 6.46
N TYR A 418 -11.64 -21.04 6.03
CA TYR A 418 -10.63 -21.09 4.97
C TYR A 418 -9.44 -21.97 5.34
N PHE A 419 -8.90 -21.79 6.55
CA PHE A 419 -7.77 -22.59 7.03
C PHE A 419 -8.13 -24.07 7.25
N ASN A 420 -9.34 -24.35 7.71
CA ASN A 420 -9.85 -25.72 7.83
C ASN A 420 -9.97 -26.38 6.45
N ALA A 421 -10.46 -25.67 5.44
CA ALA A 421 -10.54 -26.21 4.08
C ALA A 421 -9.15 -26.53 3.50
N ILE A 422 -8.15 -25.68 3.73
CA ILE A 422 -6.76 -25.99 3.36
C ILE A 422 -6.30 -27.28 4.06
N ARG A 423 -6.42 -27.35 5.39
CA ARG A 423 -5.96 -28.50 6.17
C ARG A 423 -6.67 -29.79 5.77
N GLU A 424 -7.99 -29.74 5.61
CA GLU A 424 -8.80 -30.89 5.20
C GLU A 424 -8.45 -31.37 3.79
N ALA A 425 -8.21 -30.45 2.85
CA ALA A 425 -7.79 -30.79 1.49
C ALA A 425 -6.41 -31.48 1.47
N THR A 426 -5.49 -31.14 2.38
CA THR A 426 -4.21 -31.88 2.48
C THR A 426 -4.36 -33.32 2.99
N GLY A 427 -5.43 -33.64 3.73
CA GLY A 427 -5.60 -34.94 4.40
C GLY A 427 -4.58 -35.23 5.52
N VAL A 428 -3.74 -34.26 5.90
CA VAL A 428 -2.70 -34.40 6.93
C VAL A 428 -3.11 -33.69 8.22
N GLU A 429 -2.84 -34.29 9.38
CA GLU A 429 -3.22 -33.72 10.69
C GLU A 429 -2.55 -32.36 10.95
N ARG A 430 -1.24 -32.28 10.65
CA ARG A 430 -0.44 -31.07 10.77
C ARG A 430 0.38 -30.80 9.50
N PRO A 431 -0.24 -30.28 8.44
CA PRO A 431 0.43 -30.11 7.17
C PRO A 431 1.52 -29.05 7.26
N ARG A 432 2.68 -29.38 6.68
CA ARG A 432 3.71 -28.39 6.35
C ARG A 432 3.19 -27.46 5.26
N ILE A 433 3.25 -26.15 5.49
CA ILE A 433 2.76 -25.13 4.57
C ILE A 433 3.84 -24.09 4.28
N ALA A 434 4.21 -23.96 3.01
CA ALA A 434 5.13 -22.92 2.54
C ALA A 434 4.37 -21.61 2.36
N ILE A 435 4.75 -20.56 3.10
CA ILE A 435 4.07 -19.28 3.09
C ILE A 435 4.90 -18.26 2.33
N PHE A 436 4.30 -17.70 1.28
CA PHE A 436 4.87 -16.69 0.42
C PHE A 436 4.30 -15.31 0.76
N ASN A 437 5.17 -14.44 1.25
CA ASN A 437 4.89 -13.03 1.57
C ASN A 437 5.44 -12.07 0.50
N SER A 438 5.72 -12.56 -0.70
CA SER A 438 6.30 -11.78 -1.81
C SER A 438 5.43 -10.63 -2.32
N SER A 439 4.17 -10.56 -1.90
CA SER A 439 3.26 -9.42 -2.12
C SER A 439 3.60 -8.18 -1.27
N ARG A 440 4.59 -8.27 -0.37
CA ARG A 440 5.06 -7.16 0.48
C ARG A 440 6.21 -6.40 -0.18
N ASP A 441 6.50 -5.22 0.36
CA ASP A 441 7.44 -4.27 -0.25
C ASP A 441 8.89 -4.74 -0.23
N SER A 442 9.28 -5.51 0.80
CA SER A 442 10.64 -6.04 0.96
C SER A 442 10.65 -7.33 1.75
N VAL A 443 11.78 -8.04 1.75
CA VAL A 443 11.95 -9.24 2.56
C VAL A 443 11.92 -8.92 4.07
N ASP A 444 12.29 -7.70 4.50
CA ASP A 444 12.21 -7.30 5.92
C ASP A 444 10.76 -7.14 6.38
N VAL A 445 9.93 -6.46 5.58
CA VAL A 445 8.49 -6.36 5.87
C VAL A 445 7.84 -7.75 5.85
N ALA A 446 8.23 -8.59 4.89
CA ALA A 446 7.76 -9.96 4.81
C ALA A 446 8.17 -10.80 6.03
N TYR A 447 9.41 -10.63 6.52
CA TYR A 447 9.96 -11.29 7.71
C TYR A 447 9.20 -10.85 8.96
N ASP A 448 9.01 -9.54 9.12
CA ASP A 448 8.33 -8.97 10.28
C ASP A 448 6.89 -9.47 10.37
N HIS A 449 6.14 -9.48 9.27
CA HIS A 449 4.80 -10.09 9.24
C HIS A 449 4.80 -11.59 9.56
N PHE A 450 5.84 -12.32 9.16
CA PHE A 450 5.89 -13.76 9.41
C PHE A 450 6.22 -14.08 10.88
N HIS A 451 7.17 -13.38 11.48
CA HIS A 451 7.74 -13.73 12.79
C HIS A 451 7.30 -12.83 13.96
N LEU A 452 6.71 -11.67 13.70
CA LEU A 452 6.39 -10.68 14.72
C LEU A 452 4.90 -10.37 14.74
N ASP A 453 4.39 -10.17 15.95
CA ASP A 453 3.06 -9.61 16.14
C ASP A 453 3.09 -8.12 15.75
N ASP A 454 2.06 -7.69 15.04
CA ASP A 454 1.86 -6.29 14.64
C ASP A 454 0.56 -5.77 15.28
N GLY A 455 0.70 -5.05 16.39
CA GLY A 455 -0.44 -4.53 17.15
C GLY A 455 -1.41 -5.64 17.59
N PRO A 456 -2.66 -5.67 17.08
CA PRO A 456 -3.62 -6.74 17.38
C PRO A 456 -3.42 -8.01 16.55
N TYR A 457 -2.59 -8.00 15.51
CA TYR A 457 -2.39 -9.13 14.60
C TYR A 457 -1.22 -9.99 15.07
N LEU A 458 -1.43 -11.31 15.09
CA LEU A 458 -0.37 -12.27 15.40
C LEU A 458 0.58 -12.42 14.22
N ALA A 459 1.84 -12.73 14.51
CA ALA A 459 2.79 -13.24 13.53
C ALA A 459 2.16 -14.41 12.73
N LEU A 460 2.35 -14.46 11.40
CA LEU A 460 1.81 -15.56 10.59
C LEU A 460 2.29 -16.92 11.08
N GLU A 461 3.53 -17.02 11.56
CA GLU A 461 4.05 -18.24 12.16
C GLU A 461 3.17 -18.71 13.33
N THR A 462 2.89 -17.80 14.27
CA THR A 462 2.05 -18.08 15.44
C THR A 462 0.62 -18.42 15.02
N GLU A 463 0.08 -17.64 14.08
CA GLU A 463 -1.27 -17.80 13.55
C GLU A 463 -1.48 -19.19 12.93
N PHE A 464 -0.63 -19.58 11.99
CA PHE A 464 -0.72 -20.87 11.30
C PHE A 464 -0.42 -22.03 12.25
N ARG A 465 0.53 -21.87 13.20
CA ARG A 465 0.75 -22.91 14.23
C ARG A 465 -0.49 -23.12 15.10
N ASN A 466 -1.18 -22.06 15.50
CA ASN A 466 -2.42 -22.14 16.29
C ASN A 466 -3.55 -22.84 15.51
N ARG A 467 -3.55 -22.72 14.18
CA ARG A 467 -4.51 -23.38 13.27
C ARG A 467 -4.09 -24.78 12.83
N GLY A 468 -3.04 -25.34 13.44
CA GLY A 468 -2.64 -26.73 13.22
C GLY A 468 -1.72 -26.94 12.02
N PHE A 469 -0.96 -25.94 11.60
CA PHE A 469 0.03 -26.08 10.54
C PHE A 469 1.47 -26.21 11.09
N GLU A 470 2.39 -26.66 10.23
CA GLU A 470 3.83 -26.44 10.35
C GLU A 470 4.23 -25.38 9.31
N PRO A 471 4.18 -24.08 9.65
CA PRO A 471 4.48 -23.02 8.70
C PRO A 471 5.97 -22.98 8.39
N VAL A 472 6.27 -22.70 7.12
CA VAL A 472 7.61 -22.54 6.58
C VAL A 472 7.69 -21.19 5.88
N TYR A 473 8.63 -20.37 6.31
CA TYR A 473 8.89 -19.06 5.72
C TYR A 473 9.66 -19.22 4.41
N ILE A 474 9.11 -18.66 3.33
CA ILE A 474 9.84 -18.48 2.07
C ILE A 474 10.21 -16.99 1.98
N PRO A 475 11.50 -16.63 2.10
CA PRO A 475 11.99 -15.25 2.11
C PRO A 475 12.02 -14.64 0.70
N LEU A 476 10.97 -14.85 -0.09
CA LEU A 476 10.82 -14.30 -1.43
C LEU A 476 10.19 -12.91 -1.33
N ALA A 477 10.84 -11.91 -1.91
CA ALA A 477 10.34 -10.56 -2.11
C ALA A 477 11.07 -9.91 -3.30
N ILE A 478 10.67 -8.69 -3.67
CA ILE A 478 11.24 -7.97 -4.82
C ILE A 478 12.75 -7.68 -4.69
N ASP A 479 13.26 -7.62 -3.47
CA ASP A 479 14.68 -7.40 -3.16
C ASP A 479 15.50 -8.69 -3.04
N THR A 480 14.86 -9.86 -3.18
CA THR A 480 15.50 -11.18 -2.95
C THR A 480 15.14 -12.24 -4.01
N PHE A 481 14.23 -11.95 -4.95
CA PHE A 481 13.74 -12.94 -5.91
C PHE A 481 14.81 -13.47 -6.86
N ASP A 482 15.78 -12.65 -7.25
CA ASP A 482 16.92 -13.01 -8.12
C ASP A 482 17.77 -14.16 -7.54
N PHE A 483 17.71 -14.36 -6.22
CA PHE A 483 18.33 -15.47 -5.52
C PHE A 483 17.30 -16.54 -5.11
N VAL A 484 16.27 -16.15 -4.36
CA VAL A 484 15.36 -17.09 -3.70
C VAL A 484 14.53 -17.89 -4.70
N ALA A 485 14.15 -17.29 -5.84
CA ALA A 485 13.37 -17.97 -6.86
C ALA A 485 14.14 -19.08 -7.61
N TYR A 486 15.48 -19.09 -7.50
CA TYR A 486 16.37 -19.98 -8.25
C TYR A 486 17.20 -20.91 -7.37
N ASP A 487 17.28 -20.66 -6.06
CA ASP A 487 18.09 -21.47 -5.16
C ASP A 487 17.42 -22.83 -4.87
N GLU A 488 18.21 -23.89 -5.08
CA GLU A 488 17.75 -25.29 -4.97
C GLU A 488 17.20 -25.62 -3.57
N TYR A 489 17.71 -24.96 -2.52
CA TYR A 489 17.20 -25.16 -1.16
C TYR A 489 15.74 -24.72 -1.05
N PHE A 490 15.38 -23.53 -1.54
CA PHE A 490 14.01 -23.02 -1.44
C PHE A 490 13.07 -23.78 -2.36
N VAL A 491 13.53 -24.15 -3.55
CA VAL A 491 12.78 -25.05 -4.46
C VAL A 491 12.43 -26.37 -3.75
N ASN A 492 13.42 -27.03 -3.13
CA ASN A 492 13.17 -28.29 -2.42
C ASN A 492 12.38 -28.09 -1.13
N LEU A 493 12.51 -26.94 -0.47
CA LEU A 493 11.73 -26.59 0.71
C LEU A 493 10.24 -26.52 0.37
N VAL A 494 9.89 -25.85 -0.73
CA VAL A 494 8.51 -25.80 -1.26
C VAL A 494 8.04 -27.20 -1.63
N LYS A 495 8.81 -27.97 -2.41
CA LYS A 495 8.46 -29.35 -2.80
C LYS A 495 8.36 -30.32 -1.61
N SER A 496 8.89 -29.95 -0.44
CA SER A 496 8.75 -30.73 0.80
C SER A 496 7.48 -30.39 1.60
N SER A 497 6.66 -29.45 1.13
CA SER A 497 5.46 -28.97 1.80
C SER A 497 4.20 -29.67 1.26
N HIS A 498 3.17 -29.77 2.10
CA HIS A 498 1.87 -30.32 1.71
C HIS A 498 0.95 -29.25 1.11
N ALA A 499 1.20 -28.00 1.47
CA ALA A 499 0.47 -26.85 0.99
C ALA A 499 1.39 -25.66 0.70
N VAL A 500 0.94 -24.78 -0.19
CA VAL A 500 1.50 -23.46 -0.46
C VAL A 500 0.44 -22.42 -0.12
N MET A 501 0.82 -21.31 0.49
CA MET A 501 -0.03 -20.17 0.78
C MET A 501 0.56 -18.88 0.20
N LEU A 502 -0.12 -18.30 -0.78
CA LEU A 502 0.18 -16.98 -1.35
C LEU A 502 -0.59 -15.90 -0.56
N GLN A 503 0.12 -15.04 0.18
CA GLN A 503 -0.52 -14.03 1.02
C GLN A 503 -1.06 -12.83 0.23
N GLY A 504 -1.91 -12.03 0.89
CA GLY A 504 -2.42 -10.76 0.36
C GLY A 504 -1.35 -9.65 0.36
N GLY A 505 -1.63 -8.55 -0.36
CA GLY A 505 -0.71 -7.43 -0.58
C GLY A 505 -0.84 -6.94 -2.02
N ASP A 506 0.28 -6.84 -2.73
CA ASP A 506 0.31 -6.51 -4.16
C ASP A 506 0.54 -7.76 -5.04
N GLN A 507 -0.38 -8.03 -5.96
CA GLN A 507 -0.31 -9.16 -6.89
C GLN A 507 0.80 -9.00 -7.94
N MET A 508 1.19 -7.77 -8.29
CA MET A 508 2.28 -7.52 -9.24
C MET A 508 3.61 -8.00 -8.66
N LYS A 509 3.79 -7.92 -7.34
CA LYS A 509 5.00 -8.39 -6.68
C LYS A 509 5.10 -9.90 -6.64
N HIS A 510 3.98 -10.61 -6.49
CA HIS A 510 3.93 -12.06 -6.68
C HIS A 510 4.33 -12.43 -8.11
N ALA A 511 3.73 -11.81 -9.12
CA ALA A 511 4.08 -12.08 -10.51
C ALA A 511 5.55 -11.77 -10.80
N ARG A 512 6.05 -10.60 -10.41
CA ARG A 512 7.44 -10.19 -10.66
C ARG A 512 8.48 -11.09 -10.01
N SER A 513 8.17 -11.67 -8.84
CA SER A 513 9.10 -12.51 -8.09
C SER A 513 9.02 -14.00 -8.45
N LEU A 514 7.94 -14.44 -9.11
CA LEU A 514 7.70 -15.85 -9.48
C LEU A 514 7.74 -16.10 -10.99
N LEU A 515 7.71 -15.07 -11.81
CA LEU A 515 7.81 -15.13 -13.27
C LEU A 515 9.07 -14.41 -13.77
N GLU A 516 9.60 -14.92 -14.87
CA GLU A 516 10.63 -14.27 -15.68
C GLU A 516 10.05 -13.07 -16.44
N ASP A 517 10.93 -12.20 -16.96
CA ASP A 517 10.54 -11.01 -17.73
C ASP A 517 9.65 -11.34 -18.94
N ASP A 518 9.81 -12.55 -19.52
CA ASP A 518 9.01 -13.05 -20.64
C ASP A 518 7.71 -13.78 -20.22
N GLY A 519 7.42 -13.82 -18.91
CA GLY A 519 6.25 -14.48 -18.33
C GLY A 519 6.40 -15.98 -18.12
N THR A 520 7.58 -16.57 -18.35
CA THR A 520 7.83 -17.99 -18.03
C THR A 520 8.03 -18.22 -16.54
N PRO A 521 7.75 -19.43 -16.01
CA PRO A 521 7.87 -19.69 -14.59
C PRO A 521 9.33 -19.72 -14.11
N THR A 522 9.59 -19.13 -12.94
CA THR A 522 10.83 -19.37 -12.20
C THR A 522 10.88 -20.80 -11.64
N PRO A 523 12.06 -21.35 -11.28
CA PRO A 523 12.15 -22.66 -10.63
C PRO A 523 11.30 -22.79 -9.35
N LEU A 524 11.09 -21.69 -8.63
CA LEU A 524 10.24 -21.67 -7.44
C LEU A 524 8.75 -21.70 -7.77
N LEU A 525 8.31 -21.08 -8.88
CA LEU A 525 6.94 -21.26 -9.37
C LEU A 525 6.71 -22.69 -9.87
N GLU A 526 7.68 -23.29 -10.56
CA GLU A 526 7.63 -24.72 -10.91
C GLU A 526 7.53 -25.62 -9.66
N ALA A 527 8.12 -25.20 -8.53
CA ALA A 527 7.98 -25.91 -7.26
C ALA A 527 6.57 -25.81 -6.67
N ILE A 528 5.89 -24.67 -6.83
CA ILE A 528 4.49 -24.49 -6.43
C ILE A 528 3.59 -25.38 -7.29
N GLN A 529 3.80 -25.37 -8.62
CA GLN A 529 3.09 -26.25 -9.56
C GLN A 529 3.33 -27.72 -9.22
N TYR A 530 4.57 -28.10 -8.90
CA TYR A 530 4.89 -29.45 -8.41
C TYR A 530 4.06 -29.84 -7.18
N VAL A 531 3.89 -28.94 -6.20
CA VAL A 531 3.08 -29.23 -5.01
C VAL A 531 1.64 -29.54 -5.41
N HIS A 532 1.04 -28.73 -6.28
CA HIS A 532 -0.31 -28.98 -6.81
C HIS A 532 -0.37 -30.32 -7.57
N ASP A 533 0.50 -30.53 -8.55
CA ASP A 533 0.45 -31.68 -9.45
C ASP A 533 0.71 -33.04 -8.76
N ASN A 534 1.24 -33.00 -7.52
CA ASN A 534 1.46 -34.19 -6.69
C ASN A 534 0.40 -34.36 -5.58
N GLY A 535 -0.75 -33.71 -5.71
CA GLY A 535 -1.90 -33.85 -4.81
C GLY A 535 -1.86 -32.94 -3.58
N GLY A 536 -1.03 -31.89 -3.60
CA GLY A 536 -0.97 -30.86 -2.57
C GLY A 536 -2.00 -29.75 -2.76
N VAL A 537 -1.96 -28.78 -1.86
CA VAL A 537 -2.88 -27.63 -1.87
C VAL A 537 -2.14 -26.35 -2.23
N VAL A 538 -2.63 -25.56 -3.19
CA VAL A 538 -2.15 -24.19 -3.42
C VAL A 538 -3.28 -23.22 -3.11
N ALA A 539 -3.09 -22.46 -2.04
CA ALA A 539 -4.06 -21.52 -1.51
C ALA A 539 -3.57 -20.09 -1.66
N GLY A 540 -4.48 -19.13 -1.81
CA GLY A 540 -4.11 -17.71 -1.88
C GLY A 540 -5.25 -16.80 -1.48
N THR A 541 -4.92 -15.65 -0.89
CA THR A 541 -5.90 -14.68 -0.40
C THR A 541 -5.63 -13.30 -0.99
N SER A 542 -6.67 -12.59 -1.42
CA SER A 542 -6.55 -11.27 -2.04
C SER A 542 -5.58 -11.30 -3.23
N ALA A 543 -4.47 -10.55 -3.20
CA ALA A 543 -3.43 -10.60 -4.23
C ALA A 543 -2.94 -12.02 -4.57
N GLY A 544 -2.80 -12.88 -3.56
CA GLY A 544 -2.37 -14.26 -3.76
C GLY A 544 -3.40 -15.13 -4.50
N ALA A 545 -4.70 -14.80 -4.42
CA ALA A 545 -5.73 -15.44 -5.24
C ALA A 545 -5.77 -14.86 -6.66
N HIS A 546 -5.68 -13.53 -6.76
CA HIS A 546 -5.78 -12.81 -8.03
C HIS A 546 -4.68 -13.23 -9.02
N VAL A 547 -3.45 -13.36 -8.53
CA VAL A 547 -2.27 -13.73 -9.34
C VAL A 547 -2.34 -15.17 -9.88
N MET A 548 -3.26 -16.02 -9.40
CA MET A 548 -3.34 -17.42 -9.83
C MET A 548 -3.79 -17.59 -11.28
N SER A 549 -4.59 -16.65 -11.80
CA SER A 549 -5.09 -16.68 -13.19
C SER A 549 -4.00 -16.35 -14.22
N ASN A 550 -4.20 -16.69 -15.50
CA ASN A 550 -3.29 -16.30 -16.56
C ASN A 550 -4.00 -16.02 -17.90
N PRO A 551 -3.86 -14.81 -18.49
CA PRO A 551 -3.30 -13.61 -17.85
C PRO A 551 -4.08 -13.24 -16.59
N MET A 552 -3.41 -12.63 -15.62
CA MET A 552 -4.12 -11.88 -14.59
C MET A 552 -4.43 -10.47 -15.11
N PHE A 553 -5.32 -9.77 -14.41
CA PHE A 553 -5.53 -8.35 -14.64
C PHE A 553 -5.26 -7.57 -13.36
N GLY A 554 -4.97 -6.28 -13.50
CA GLY A 554 -4.47 -5.44 -12.44
C GLY A 554 -5.14 -4.07 -12.46
N ASP A 555 -5.17 -3.48 -11.26
CA ASP A 555 -5.81 -2.20 -10.98
C ASP A 555 -7.25 -2.12 -11.50
N GLY A 556 -7.78 -0.93 -11.72
CA GLY A 556 -9.04 -0.71 -12.42
C GLY A 556 -10.23 -0.52 -11.50
N ARG A 557 -11.05 0.48 -11.82
CA ARG A 557 -12.38 0.67 -11.26
C ARG A 557 -13.43 0.30 -12.29
N SER A 558 -14.55 -0.23 -11.82
CA SER A 558 -15.60 -0.71 -12.73
C SER A 558 -16.14 0.37 -13.65
N PHE A 559 -16.34 1.59 -13.18
CA PHE A 559 -16.89 2.64 -14.03
C PHE A 559 -15.89 3.07 -15.10
N GLU A 560 -14.66 3.34 -14.71
CA GLU A 560 -13.57 3.77 -15.58
C GLU A 560 -13.25 2.69 -16.63
N ALA A 561 -13.19 1.41 -16.24
CA ALA A 561 -13.01 0.30 -17.17
C ALA A 561 -14.14 0.25 -18.23
N LEU A 562 -15.39 0.53 -17.85
CA LEU A 562 -16.50 0.56 -18.80
C LEU A 562 -16.42 1.76 -19.74
N VAL A 563 -16.05 2.95 -19.25
CA VAL A 563 -15.92 4.16 -20.07
C VAL A 563 -14.79 4.01 -21.08
N ILE A 564 -13.63 3.57 -20.61
CA ILE A 564 -12.41 3.42 -21.40
C ILE A 564 -12.55 2.25 -22.38
N ASN A 565 -13.28 1.19 -21.98
CA ASN A 565 -13.63 0.06 -22.83
C ASN A 565 -12.39 -0.67 -23.41
N ASP A 566 -11.31 -0.72 -22.62
CA ASP A 566 -10.01 -1.27 -23.00
C ASP A 566 -9.25 -1.73 -21.75
N THR A 567 -8.89 -3.01 -21.69
CA THR A 567 -7.86 -3.53 -20.80
C THR A 567 -6.49 -3.44 -21.48
N GLU A 568 -5.62 -2.57 -20.95
CA GLU A 568 -4.25 -2.38 -21.43
C GLU A 568 -3.44 -3.67 -21.32
N VAL A 569 -2.41 -3.86 -22.15
CA VAL A 569 -1.54 -5.05 -22.07
C VAL A 569 -0.17 -4.63 -21.54
N LYS A 570 0.29 -5.30 -20.49
CA LYS A 570 1.59 -5.14 -19.84
C LYS A 570 2.31 -6.47 -19.76
N THR A 571 3.60 -6.44 -19.50
CA THR A 571 4.50 -7.58 -19.33
C THR A 571 5.10 -7.59 -17.93
N VAL A 572 5.69 -8.73 -17.53
CA VAL A 572 6.37 -8.82 -16.23
C VAL A 572 7.56 -7.86 -16.15
N ALA A 573 8.24 -7.61 -17.27
CA ALA A 573 9.33 -6.64 -17.37
C ALA A 573 8.87 -5.19 -17.10
N ASP A 574 7.60 -4.87 -17.33
CA ASP A 574 7.04 -3.54 -17.04
C ASP A 574 6.84 -3.32 -15.54
N VAL A 575 6.83 -4.38 -14.72
CA VAL A 575 6.70 -4.25 -13.26
C VAL A 575 8.02 -3.74 -12.68
N PRO A 576 8.05 -2.51 -12.15
CA PRO A 576 9.27 -1.96 -11.57
C PRO A 576 9.72 -2.75 -10.34
N LEU A 577 10.98 -2.61 -9.94
CA LEU A 577 11.50 -3.16 -8.68
C LEU A 577 10.91 -2.47 -7.43
N THR A 578 10.07 -1.47 -7.63
CA THR A 578 9.20 -0.89 -6.59
C THR A 578 7.97 -1.77 -6.36
N GLY A 579 7.65 -2.62 -7.34
CA GLY A 579 6.51 -3.52 -7.39
C GLY A 579 5.19 -2.89 -7.82
N PHE A 580 5.10 -1.57 -7.96
CA PHE A 580 3.86 -0.88 -8.29
C PHE A 580 3.76 -0.58 -9.79
N LEU A 581 2.76 -1.17 -10.45
CA LEU A 581 2.46 -0.93 -11.86
C LEU A 581 1.05 -0.33 -11.99
N ASP A 582 0.99 0.90 -12.51
CA ASP A 582 -0.26 1.61 -12.77
C ASP A 582 -0.63 1.53 -14.27
N PRO A 583 -1.94 1.54 -14.61
CA PRO A 583 -2.40 1.71 -15.98
C PRO A 583 -2.00 3.08 -16.54
N THR A 584 -1.95 3.17 -17.87
CA THR A 584 -1.68 4.42 -18.61
C THR A 584 -2.79 5.42 -18.42
N LEU A 585 -4.03 4.95 -18.52
CA LEU A 585 -5.20 5.73 -18.16
C LEU A 585 -5.54 5.44 -16.71
N LYS A 586 -5.61 6.52 -15.93
CA LYS A 586 -5.91 6.48 -14.50
C LYS A 586 -7.14 5.62 -14.21
N ASP A 587 -7.03 4.75 -13.20
CA ASP A 587 -8.09 3.85 -12.72
C ASP A 587 -8.62 2.87 -13.79
N ASN A 588 -7.91 2.65 -14.90
CA ASN A 588 -8.26 1.67 -15.93
C ASN A 588 -7.78 0.25 -15.60
N ASN A 589 -8.27 -0.75 -16.33
CA ASN A 589 -7.72 -2.11 -16.29
C ASN A 589 -6.43 -2.21 -17.09
N PHE A 590 -5.52 -3.07 -16.63
CA PHE A 590 -4.48 -3.69 -17.46
C PHE A 590 -4.43 -5.20 -17.24
N GLN A 591 -3.91 -5.95 -18.21
CA GLN A 591 -3.64 -7.38 -18.13
C GLN A 591 -2.14 -7.65 -18.24
N ILE A 592 -1.69 -8.71 -17.58
CA ILE A 592 -0.28 -9.08 -17.44
C ILE A 592 -0.21 -10.61 -17.17
N PRO A 593 0.88 -11.31 -17.56
CA PRO A 593 1.04 -12.71 -17.17
C PRO A 593 0.84 -12.93 -15.66
N GLY A 594 0.03 -13.92 -15.31
CA GLY A 594 -0.11 -14.40 -13.93
C GLY A 594 0.48 -15.80 -13.80
N LEU A 595 0.30 -16.45 -12.64
CA LEU A 595 1.00 -17.70 -12.30
C LEU A 595 0.53 -18.93 -13.08
N GLY A 596 -0.61 -18.83 -13.78
CA GLY A 596 -1.15 -19.93 -14.58
C GLY A 596 -1.58 -21.14 -13.76
N LEU A 597 -1.94 -20.94 -12.50
CA LEU A 597 -2.46 -22.00 -11.63
C LEU A 597 -3.93 -22.28 -11.94
N VAL A 598 -4.70 -21.24 -12.31
CA VAL A 598 -6.09 -21.36 -12.79
C VAL A 598 -6.23 -20.79 -14.20
N GLU A 599 -5.94 -21.58 -15.24
CA GLU A 599 -5.94 -21.09 -16.64
C GLU A 599 -7.35 -20.85 -17.23
N ASN A 600 -8.37 -21.54 -16.72
CA ASN A 600 -9.71 -21.52 -17.34
C ASN A 600 -10.67 -20.50 -16.70
N ILE A 601 -10.24 -19.80 -15.64
CA ILE A 601 -11.06 -18.82 -14.93
C ILE A 601 -10.30 -17.53 -14.68
N LEU A 602 -10.98 -16.39 -14.86
CA LEU A 602 -10.45 -15.09 -14.50
C LEU A 602 -10.96 -14.68 -13.12
N THR A 603 -10.07 -14.60 -12.14
CA THR A 603 -10.44 -14.31 -10.75
C THR A 603 -10.32 -12.82 -10.41
N ASP A 604 -11.25 -12.30 -9.63
CA ASP A 604 -11.15 -11.01 -8.95
C ASP A 604 -11.46 -11.16 -7.45
N THR A 605 -10.92 -10.29 -6.61
CA THR A 605 -10.98 -10.37 -5.13
C THR A 605 -11.57 -9.11 -4.52
N HIS A 606 -11.95 -9.17 -3.24
CA HIS A 606 -12.69 -8.11 -2.54
C HIS A 606 -13.89 -7.62 -3.36
N PHE A 607 -14.56 -8.55 -4.04
CA PHE A 607 -15.20 -8.27 -5.32
C PHE A 607 -16.31 -7.21 -5.21
N ASP A 608 -17.42 -7.53 -4.54
CA ASP A 608 -18.53 -6.58 -4.45
C ASP A 608 -18.39 -5.60 -3.27
N MET A 609 -17.54 -5.91 -2.28
CA MET A 609 -17.08 -4.94 -1.28
C MET A 609 -16.45 -3.71 -1.95
N ARG A 610 -15.79 -3.90 -3.11
CA ARG A 610 -15.16 -2.82 -3.91
C ARG A 610 -15.87 -2.55 -5.23
N GLY A 611 -17.08 -3.09 -5.45
CA GLY A 611 -17.91 -2.81 -6.63
C GLY A 611 -17.29 -3.26 -7.96
N ARG A 612 -16.60 -4.40 -8.00
CA ARG A 612 -15.69 -4.82 -9.10
C ARG A 612 -16.36 -5.58 -10.27
N LEU A 613 -17.68 -5.59 -10.35
CA LEU A 613 -18.42 -6.28 -11.42
C LEU A 613 -18.07 -5.76 -12.83
N GLY A 614 -18.09 -4.44 -13.03
CA GLY A 614 -17.85 -3.84 -14.35
C GLY A 614 -16.44 -4.11 -14.87
N ARG A 615 -15.42 -3.99 -14.02
CA ARG A 615 -14.03 -4.21 -14.43
C ARG A 615 -13.76 -5.66 -14.80
N LEU A 616 -14.38 -6.62 -14.11
CA LEU A 616 -14.23 -8.04 -14.45
C LEU A 616 -14.87 -8.36 -15.80
N LEU A 617 -16.04 -7.80 -16.13
CA LEU A 617 -16.69 -7.99 -17.44
C LEU A 617 -15.79 -7.51 -18.60
N VAL A 618 -15.17 -6.33 -18.46
CA VAL A 618 -14.25 -5.78 -19.46
C VAL A 618 -13.01 -6.67 -19.60
N ALA A 619 -12.42 -7.08 -18.47
CA ALA A 619 -11.23 -7.94 -18.46
C ALA A 619 -11.52 -9.31 -19.07
N MET A 620 -12.67 -9.94 -18.78
CA MET A 620 -13.06 -11.23 -19.37
C MET A 620 -13.07 -11.17 -20.91
N ARG A 621 -13.67 -10.13 -21.49
CA ARG A 621 -13.67 -9.93 -22.95
C ARG A 621 -12.26 -9.81 -23.50
N ASP A 622 -11.43 -8.97 -22.89
CA ASP A 622 -10.12 -8.60 -23.43
C ASP A 622 -9.03 -9.65 -23.19
N THR A 623 -9.23 -10.53 -22.22
CA THR A 623 -8.38 -11.70 -21.94
C THR A 623 -8.90 -12.98 -22.61
N GLY A 624 -10.16 -12.99 -23.07
CA GLY A 624 -10.80 -14.13 -23.74
C GLY A 624 -11.31 -15.22 -22.80
N HIS A 625 -11.44 -14.95 -21.50
CA HIS A 625 -11.95 -15.92 -20.53
C HIS A 625 -13.48 -16.03 -20.58
N GLU A 626 -14.00 -17.25 -20.70
CA GLU A 626 -15.45 -17.49 -20.66
C GLU A 626 -16.02 -17.43 -19.24
N ILE A 627 -15.25 -17.81 -18.23
CA ILE A 627 -15.68 -17.85 -16.83
C ILE A 627 -14.91 -16.83 -16.00
N GLY A 628 -15.65 -15.87 -15.44
CA GLY A 628 -15.14 -14.92 -14.46
C GLY A 628 -15.61 -15.29 -13.06
N VAL A 629 -14.72 -15.19 -12.07
CA VAL A 629 -15.00 -15.55 -10.68
C VAL A 629 -14.71 -14.34 -9.80
N GLY A 630 -15.76 -13.73 -9.25
CA GLY A 630 -15.65 -12.67 -8.26
C GLY A 630 -15.72 -13.23 -6.85
N LEU A 631 -14.63 -13.14 -6.09
CA LEU A 631 -14.53 -13.65 -4.72
C LEU A 631 -14.75 -12.52 -3.71
N ASP A 632 -15.82 -12.62 -2.92
CA ASP A 632 -16.05 -11.68 -1.82
C ASP A 632 -15.13 -11.97 -0.62
N GLU A 633 -14.98 -10.98 0.25
CA GLU A 633 -14.17 -11.08 1.47
C GLU A 633 -14.62 -12.26 2.35
N GLY A 634 -13.68 -12.87 3.09
CA GLY A 634 -13.95 -14.00 3.96
C GLY A 634 -14.42 -15.27 3.25
N THR A 635 -14.30 -15.34 1.92
CA THR A 635 -14.85 -16.42 1.08
C THR A 635 -13.83 -16.92 0.07
N ALA A 636 -13.86 -18.21 -0.23
CA ALA A 636 -12.98 -18.91 -1.13
C ALA A 636 -13.76 -19.86 -2.05
N LEU A 637 -13.15 -20.21 -3.17
CA LEU A 637 -13.64 -21.23 -4.07
C LEU A 637 -12.65 -22.39 -4.07
N LYS A 638 -13.00 -23.51 -3.44
CA LYS A 638 -12.19 -24.73 -3.41
C LYS A 638 -12.35 -25.49 -4.72
N LEU A 639 -11.33 -25.47 -5.56
CA LEU A 639 -11.31 -26.09 -6.88
C LEU A 639 -10.64 -27.47 -6.83
N ASN A 640 -11.36 -28.49 -7.25
CA ASN A 640 -10.87 -29.85 -7.47
C ASN A 640 -11.23 -30.26 -8.90
N GLY A 641 -10.27 -30.18 -9.82
CA GLY A 641 -10.54 -30.29 -11.25
C GLY A 641 -11.58 -29.26 -11.69
N ASP A 642 -12.66 -29.73 -12.32
CA ASP A 642 -13.72 -28.85 -12.85
C ASP A 642 -14.75 -28.40 -11.81
N ILE A 643 -14.67 -28.85 -10.55
CA ILE A 643 -15.66 -28.54 -9.52
C ILE A 643 -15.11 -27.50 -8.55
N GLY A 644 -15.80 -26.36 -8.45
CA GLY A 644 -15.58 -25.34 -7.44
C GLY A 644 -16.64 -25.39 -6.35
N GLU A 645 -16.24 -25.55 -5.09
CA GLU A 645 -17.10 -25.51 -3.91
C GLU A 645 -16.84 -24.23 -3.10
N VAL A 646 -17.90 -23.51 -2.73
CA VAL A 646 -17.76 -22.28 -1.95
C VAL A 646 -17.50 -22.60 -0.48
N VAL A 647 -16.45 -21.98 0.07
CA VAL A 647 -16.05 -22.05 1.48
C VAL A 647 -15.95 -20.64 2.06
N GLY A 648 -16.55 -20.36 3.21
CA GLY A 648 -16.46 -19.10 3.94
C GLY A 648 -17.81 -18.40 4.18
N GLU A 649 -17.74 -17.10 4.43
CA GLU A 649 -18.86 -16.38 5.04
C GLU A 649 -19.83 -15.72 4.04
N ASN A 650 -19.31 -15.28 2.90
CA ASN A 650 -20.03 -14.45 1.93
C ASN A 650 -20.21 -15.18 0.59
N GLY A 651 -20.08 -14.45 -0.51
CA GLY A 651 -20.44 -14.88 -1.85
C GLY A 651 -19.28 -15.20 -2.77
N VAL A 652 -19.56 -16.04 -3.75
CA VAL A 652 -18.77 -16.19 -4.97
C VAL A 652 -19.68 -15.89 -6.16
N TRP A 653 -19.28 -14.91 -6.96
CA TRP A 653 -19.90 -14.58 -8.23
C TRP A 653 -19.29 -15.43 -9.33
N ILE A 654 -20.13 -16.07 -10.13
CA ILE A 654 -19.71 -16.77 -11.36
C ILE A 654 -20.38 -16.06 -12.53
N LEU A 655 -19.55 -15.52 -13.43
CA LEU A 655 -19.96 -14.89 -14.67
C LEU A 655 -19.62 -15.84 -15.82
N ASP A 656 -20.63 -16.34 -16.52
CA ASP A 656 -20.46 -17.18 -17.71
C ASP A 656 -20.77 -16.38 -18.97
N ALA A 657 -19.72 -16.08 -19.72
CA ALA A 657 -19.73 -15.29 -20.95
C ALA A 657 -19.73 -16.14 -22.23
N SER A 658 -19.89 -17.48 -22.14
CA SER A 658 -19.84 -18.35 -23.34
C SER A 658 -20.92 -18.08 -24.38
N GLY A 659 -22.07 -17.54 -23.95
CA GLY A 659 -23.15 -17.09 -24.83
C GLY A 659 -23.19 -15.57 -25.05
N ALA A 660 -22.31 -14.83 -24.37
CA ALA A 660 -22.39 -13.38 -24.32
C ALA A 660 -21.89 -12.73 -25.62
N THR A 661 -22.49 -11.60 -25.98
CA THR A 661 -22.06 -10.77 -27.11
C THR A 661 -21.51 -9.46 -26.59
N PHE A 662 -20.25 -9.17 -26.90
CA PHE A 662 -19.56 -7.94 -26.51
C PHE A 662 -19.42 -6.98 -27.69
N ASN A 663 -19.41 -5.67 -27.42
CA ASN A 663 -18.91 -4.71 -28.39
C ASN A 663 -17.36 -4.80 -28.51
N GLY A 664 -16.82 -4.25 -29.61
CA GLY A 664 -15.38 -4.26 -29.86
C GLY A 664 -14.61 -3.34 -28.89
N LYS A 665 -13.41 -3.77 -28.50
CA LYS A 665 -12.45 -2.98 -27.73
C LYS A 665 -12.20 -1.62 -28.37
N ALA A 666 -12.36 -0.55 -27.59
CA ALA A 666 -12.22 0.85 -28.03
C ALA A 666 -12.98 1.23 -29.33
N ALA A 667 -13.95 0.42 -29.78
CA ALA A 667 -14.65 0.64 -31.05
C ALA A 667 -15.72 1.74 -30.92
N THR A 668 -16.24 1.91 -29.72
CA THR A 668 -17.19 2.94 -29.29
C THR A 668 -16.79 3.45 -27.91
N LEU A 669 -17.17 4.69 -27.59
CA LEU A 669 -17.11 5.18 -26.21
C LEU A 669 -18.09 4.34 -25.37
N GLY A 670 -17.60 3.65 -24.35
CA GLY A 670 -18.42 2.78 -23.50
C GLY A 670 -18.43 1.30 -23.92
N PHE A 671 -18.26 0.44 -22.92
CA PHE A 671 -18.39 -1.01 -22.99
C PHE A 671 -19.85 -1.43 -23.03
N GLU A 672 -20.15 -2.44 -23.85
CA GLU A 672 -21.47 -3.06 -23.92
C GLU A 672 -21.34 -4.58 -23.98
N VAL A 673 -22.25 -5.26 -23.28
CA VAL A 673 -22.36 -6.72 -23.28
C VAL A 673 -23.82 -7.14 -23.19
N ASP A 674 -24.18 -8.21 -23.89
CA ASP A 674 -25.50 -8.84 -23.80
C ASP A 674 -25.37 -10.33 -23.45
N ASP A 675 -26.30 -10.84 -22.65
CA ASP A 675 -26.49 -12.28 -22.33
C ASP A 675 -25.34 -12.95 -21.56
N VAL A 676 -24.72 -12.25 -20.58
CA VAL A 676 -23.85 -12.90 -19.58
C VAL A 676 -24.72 -13.64 -18.57
N ILE A 677 -24.42 -14.91 -18.30
CA ILE A 677 -25.13 -15.68 -17.28
C ILE A 677 -24.43 -15.50 -15.93
N VAL A 678 -25.19 -15.05 -14.94
CA VAL A 678 -24.74 -14.76 -13.58
C VAL A 678 -25.27 -15.80 -12.62
N HIS A 679 -24.35 -16.37 -11.84
CA HIS A 679 -24.64 -17.15 -10.65
C HIS A 679 -24.00 -16.47 -9.44
N TYR A 680 -24.65 -16.58 -8.29
CA TYR A 680 -24.11 -16.13 -7.02
C TYR A 680 -24.26 -17.26 -6.02
N LEU A 681 -23.14 -17.75 -5.51
CA LEU A 681 -23.04 -18.93 -4.68
C LEU A 681 -22.59 -18.52 -3.28
N THR A 682 -23.06 -19.23 -2.27
CA THR A 682 -22.65 -19.07 -0.86
C THR A 682 -22.22 -20.41 -0.30
N GLU A 683 -21.68 -20.44 0.92
CA GLU A 683 -21.17 -21.64 1.62
C GLU A 683 -21.87 -22.96 1.24
N GLY A 684 -21.06 -23.95 0.85
CA GLY A 684 -21.48 -25.30 0.51
C GLY A 684 -22.13 -25.47 -0.86
N ASP A 685 -22.36 -24.39 -1.63
CA ASP A 685 -22.75 -24.50 -3.03
C ASP A 685 -21.57 -24.96 -3.88
N SER A 686 -21.86 -25.69 -4.95
CA SER A 686 -20.86 -26.08 -5.95
C SER A 686 -21.23 -25.63 -7.35
N PHE A 687 -20.22 -25.31 -8.15
CA PHE A 687 -20.32 -25.01 -9.57
C PHE A 687 -19.38 -25.91 -10.37
N ASN A 688 -19.88 -26.48 -11.47
CA ASN A 688 -19.04 -27.20 -12.41
C ASN A 688 -18.62 -26.26 -13.55
N MET A 689 -17.33 -26.00 -13.69
CA MET A 689 -16.74 -25.06 -14.66
C MET A 689 -16.99 -25.46 -16.12
N VAL A 690 -17.22 -26.77 -16.38
CA VAL A 690 -17.44 -27.31 -17.72
C VAL A 690 -18.93 -27.39 -18.05
N THR A 691 -19.75 -28.00 -17.17
CA THR A 691 -21.19 -28.16 -17.43
C THR A 691 -21.99 -26.90 -17.12
N LYS A 692 -21.40 -25.95 -16.39
CA LYS A 692 -22.01 -24.70 -15.91
C LYS A 692 -23.22 -24.93 -15.00
N GLU A 693 -23.28 -26.10 -14.38
CA GLU A 693 -24.34 -26.46 -13.46
C GLU A 693 -24.01 -26.01 -12.03
N VAL A 694 -24.98 -25.38 -11.38
CA VAL A 694 -24.93 -25.08 -9.94
C VAL A 694 -25.65 -26.18 -9.17
N VAL A 695 -25.00 -26.68 -8.12
CA VAL A 695 -25.57 -27.56 -7.12
C VAL A 695 -25.64 -26.79 -5.80
N PRO A 696 -26.84 -26.34 -5.38
CA PRO A 696 -27.00 -25.67 -4.09
C PRO A 696 -26.75 -26.61 -2.92
N ALA A 697 -26.23 -26.08 -1.82
CA ALA A 697 -26.04 -26.81 -0.56
C ALA A 697 -27.34 -27.46 -0.07
N GLU A 698 -27.25 -28.63 0.56
CA GLU A 698 -28.42 -29.35 1.10
C GLU A 698 -29.19 -28.55 2.17
N THR A 699 -28.52 -27.62 2.84
CA THR A 699 -29.09 -26.71 3.84
C THR A 699 -29.98 -25.63 3.24
N LYS A 700 -29.95 -25.44 1.91
CA LYS A 700 -30.68 -24.38 1.21
C LYS A 700 -31.95 -24.91 0.55
N GLN A 701 -33.04 -24.18 0.71
CA GLN A 701 -34.33 -24.52 0.11
C GLN A 701 -34.65 -23.58 -1.04
N LYS A 702 -35.28 -24.13 -2.08
CA LYS A 702 -35.78 -23.32 -3.19
C LYS A 702 -36.89 -22.40 -2.69
N VAL A 703 -36.75 -21.11 -2.94
CA VAL A 703 -37.74 -20.10 -2.54
C VAL A 703 -38.61 -19.70 -3.73
N ASN A 704 -39.92 -19.58 -3.49
CA ASN A 704 -40.84 -19.06 -4.50
C ASN A 704 -40.75 -17.54 -4.58
N ARG A 705 -40.77 -17.02 -5.81
CA ARG A 705 -40.75 -15.59 -6.11
C ARG A 705 -41.95 -14.89 -5.46
N SER A 706 -41.74 -13.67 -4.98
CA SER A 706 -42.76 -12.88 -4.27
C SER A 706 -42.85 -11.46 -4.81
N GLU A 707 -44.03 -10.84 -4.72
CA GLU A 707 -44.21 -9.41 -5.01
C GLU A 707 -43.54 -8.57 -3.91
N ILE A 708 -42.28 -8.21 -4.14
CA ILE A 708 -41.48 -7.35 -3.26
C ILE A 708 -40.90 -6.18 -4.06
N PRO A 709 -40.76 -4.98 -3.48
CA PRO A 709 -40.09 -3.88 -4.14
C PRO A 709 -38.64 -4.26 -4.52
N LEU A 710 -38.24 -3.89 -5.73
CA LEU A 710 -36.85 -4.03 -6.18
C LEU A 710 -35.94 -3.06 -5.43
N TYR A 711 -34.72 -3.51 -5.13
CA TYR A 711 -33.68 -2.65 -4.60
C TYR A 711 -33.00 -1.87 -5.72
N GLN A 712 -33.14 -0.55 -5.70
CA GLN A 712 -32.47 0.36 -6.63
C GLN A 712 -31.22 0.92 -5.94
N SER A 713 -30.06 0.42 -6.33
CA SER A 713 -28.80 0.90 -5.78
C SER A 713 -28.57 2.37 -6.17
N PRO A 714 -28.14 3.24 -5.23
CA PRO A 714 -27.74 4.60 -5.55
C PRO A 714 -26.43 4.65 -6.34
N ASN A 715 -25.55 3.66 -6.17
CA ASN A 715 -24.30 3.50 -6.90
C ASN A 715 -23.92 2.01 -6.92
N LEU A 716 -24.24 1.32 -8.03
CA LEU A 716 -24.05 -0.12 -8.14
C LEU A 716 -22.59 -0.55 -7.99
N PHE A 717 -21.64 0.29 -8.43
CA PHE A 717 -20.20 0.06 -8.31
C PHE A 717 -19.57 0.80 -7.12
N GLY A 718 -20.39 1.27 -6.18
CA GLY A 718 -19.93 2.03 -5.01
C GLY A 718 -19.24 1.19 -3.93
N GLY A 719 -19.21 -0.14 -4.08
CA GLY A 719 -18.74 -1.06 -3.05
C GLY A 719 -19.84 -1.44 -2.05
N GLU A 720 -19.46 -1.90 -0.85
CA GLU A 720 -20.39 -2.22 0.24
C GLU A 720 -21.50 -3.23 -0.15
N TYR A 721 -21.18 -4.14 -1.06
CA TYR A 721 -22.05 -5.20 -1.56
C TYR A 721 -23.30 -4.71 -2.32
N GLU A 722 -23.26 -3.54 -2.94
CA GLU A 722 -24.40 -2.95 -3.65
C GLU A 722 -24.91 -3.82 -4.81
N SER A 723 -24.03 -4.47 -5.58
CA SER A 723 -24.44 -5.37 -6.66
C SER A 723 -25.13 -6.62 -6.12
N THR A 724 -24.66 -7.15 -4.99
CA THR A 724 -25.17 -8.33 -4.30
C THR A 724 -26.56 -8.05 -3.76
N LYS A 725 -26.76 -6.89 -3.11
CA LYS A 725 -28.09 -6.44 -2.65
C LYS A 725 -29.06 -6.35 -3.82
N SER A 726 -28.64 -5.72 -4.93
CA SER A 726 -29.44 -5.61 -6.15
C SER A 726 -29.84 -6.97 -6.70
N LEU A 727 -28.86 -7.88 -6.86
CA LEU A 727 -29.07 -9.22 -7.40
C LEU A 727 -29.96 -10.09 -6.50
N LEU A 728 -29.73 -10.10 -5.19
CA LEU A 728 -30.51 -10.91 -4.24
C LEU A 728 -31.98 -10.45 -4.17
N PHE A 729 -32.22 -9.13 -4.11
CA PHE A 729 -33.59 -8.59 -4.16
C PHE A 729 -34.27 -8.91 -5.48
N PHE A 730 -33.56 -8.74 -6.59
CA PHE A 730 -34.08 -9.11 -7.89
C PHE A 730 -34.40 -10.61 -7.94
N ALA A 731 -33.47 -11.50 -7.60
CA ALA A 731 -33.68 -12.96 -7.68
C ALA A 731 -34.91 -13.45 -6.90
N LYS A 732 -35.19 -12.82 -5.74
CA LYS A 732 -36.35 -13.14 -4.89
C LYS A 732 -37.68 -12.54 -5.39
N SER A 733 -37.63 -11.48 -6.19
CA SER A 733 -38.84 -10.79 -6.66
C SER A 733 -39.58 -11.56 -7.77
N SER A 734 -40.86 -11.23 -7.96
CA SER A 734 -41.68 -11.70 -9.08
C SER A 734 -41.44 -10.95 -10.39
N GLU A 735 -40.76 -9.79 -10.35
CA GLU A 735 -40.38 -9.03 -11.55
C GLU A 735 -39.52 -9.90 -12.48
N THR A 736 -39.64 -9.72 -13.79
CA THR A 736 -38.86 -10.51 -14.77
C THR A 736 -37.59 -9.80 -15.22
N GLU A 737 -37.56 -8.47 -15.08
CA GLU A 737 -36.44 -7.63 -15.46
C GLU A 737 -36.26 -6.48 -14.46
N GLN A 738 -35.02 -6.04 -14.27
CA GLN A 738 -34.67 -4.84 -13.52
C GLN A 738 -33.58 -4.10 -14.27
N VAL A 739 -33.78 -2.81 -14.55
CA VAL A 739 -32.73 -1.94 -15.10
C VAL A 739 -32.30 -0.94 -14.03
N THR A 740 -31.00 -0.81 -13.83
CA THR A 740 -30.37 0.17 -12.95
C THR A 740 -29.41 1.04 -13.77
N LYS A 741 -29.55 2.37 -13.66
CA LYS A 741 -28.68 3.32 -14.33
C LYS A 741 -27.43 3.57 -13.49
N ILE A 742 -26.27 3.51 -14.13
CA ILE A 742 -24.97 3.76 -13.54
C ILE A 742 -24.44 5.07 -14.14
N LYS A 743 -24.03 5.99 -13.28
CA LYS A 743 -23.61 7.35 -13.68
C LYS A 743 -22.28 7.68 -13.03
N GLY A 744 -21.38 8.25 -13.82
CA GLY A 744 -20.15 8.89 -13.35
C GLY A 744 -20.32 10.40 -13.29
N ASP A 745 -19.30 11.12 -13.73
CA ASP A 745 -19.31 12.58 -13.82
C ASP A 745 -20.25 13.06 -14.93
N ALA A 746 -20.58 14.36 -14.91
CA ALA A 746 -21.58 14.93 -15.82
C ALA A 746 -21.26 14.79 -17.32
N SER A 747 -19.98 14.59 -17.66
CA SER A 747 -19.50 14.36 -19.03
C SER A 747 -19.50 12.89 -19.47
N ASP A 748 -19.66 11.96 -18.52
CA ASP A 748 -19.49 10.54 -18.78
C ASP A 748 -20.75 9.91 -19.39
N PRO A 749 -20.60 8.82 -20.16
CA PRO A 749 -21.74 8.04 -20.59
C PRO A 749 -22.54 7.51 -19.39
N VAL A 750 -23.85 7.45 -19.54
CA VAL A 750 -24.72 6.75 -18.61
C VAL A 750 -24.82 5.31 -19.08
N PHE A 751 -24.51 4.37 -18.21
CA PHE A 751 -24.71 2.95 -18.50
C PHE A 751 -26.05 2.49 -17.91
N ALA A 752 -26.71 1.58 -18.60
CA ALA A 752 -27.83 0.82 -18.06
C ALA A 752 -27.37 -0.63 -17.87
N LEU A 753 -27.49 -1.15 -16.65
CA LEU A 753 -27.33 -2.56 -16.36
C LEU A 753 -28.70 -3.18 -16.15
N GLN A 754 -28.96 -4.28 -16.85
CA GLN A 754 -30.19 -5.05 -16.75
C GLN A 754 -29.92 -6.42 -16.14
N TRP A 755 -30.72 -6.77 -15.14
CA TRP A 755 -30.95 -8.14 -14.71
C TRP A 755 -32.20 -8.68 -15.40
N ALA A 756 -32.14 -9.90 -15.95
CA ALA A 756 -33.30 -10.59 -16.50
C ALA A 756 -33.40 -12.03 -16.00
N LYS A 757 -34.64 -12.47 -15.73
CA LYS A 757 -34.99 -13.83 -15.30
C LYS A 757 -35.84 -14.53 -16.33
N ASP A 758 -35.58 -15.82 -16.51
CA ASP A 758 -36.44 -16.71 -17.26
C ASP A 758 -36.92 -17.89 -16.38
N ASP A 759 -37.40 -18.95 -17.02
CA ASP A 759 -37.94 -20.14 -16.35
C ASP A 759 -36.84 -21.03 -15.72
N ILE A 760 -35.59 -20.90 -16.17
CA ILE A 760 -34.46 -21.67 -15.60
C ILE A 760 -33.78 -20.93 -14.46
N SER A 761 -34.03 -19.62 -14.28
CA SER A 761 -33.54 -18.85 -13.13
C SER A 761 -34.14 -19.31 -11.81
N LYS A 762 -33.30 -19.63 -10.82
CA LYS A 762 -33.74 -20.10 -9.50
C LYS A 762 -33.04 -19.33 -8.38
N TYR A 763 -33.75 -19.20 -7.26
CA TYR A 763 -33.24 -18.68 -6.01
C TYR A 763 -33.43 -19.72 -4.90
N TYR A 764 -32.36 -19.98 -4.17
CA TYR A 764 -32.33 -20.83 -2.99
C TYR A 764 -31.88 -20.01 -1.79
N GLN A 765 -32.33 -20.38 -0.60
CA GLN A 765 -32.03 -19.64 0.61
C GLN A 765 -31.82 -20.59 1.79
N SER A 766 -30.85 -20.25 2.64
CA SER A 766 -30.68 -20.88 3.96
C SER A 766 -31.47 -20.11 5.03
N ASP A 767 -31.44 -20.64 6.25
CA ASP A 767 -31.92 -19.95 7.45
C ASP A 767 -30.84 -19.04 8.09
N GLU A 768 -29.61 -19.05 7.58
CA GLU A 768 -28.49 -18.27 8.10
C GLU A 768 -28.46 -16.85 7.52
N ASP A 769 -28.11 -15.88 8.36
CA ASP A 769 -27.85 -14.50 7.95
C ASP A 769 -26.40 -14.35 7.48
N TYR A 770 -26.12 -13.32 6.68
CA TYR A 770 -24.73 -12.93 6.40
C TYR A 770 -24.08 -12.33 7.65
N THR A 771 -22.76 -12.49 7.75
CA THR A 771 -21.96 -11.93 8.85
C THR A 771 -21.61 -10.44 8.67
N PRO A 772 -21.31 -9.90 7.47
CA PRO A 772 -21.00 -8.48 7.34
C PRO A 772 -22.22 -7.60 7.60
N ASP A 773 -22.01 -6.49 8.33
CA ASP A 773 -23.09 -5.56 8.71
C ASP A 773 -23.90 -5.04 7.52
N SER A 774 -23.25 -4.80 6.38
CA SER A 774 -23.88 -4.34 5.13
C SER A 774 -24.83 -5.36 4.52
N LEU A 775 -24.68 -6.65 4.85
CA LEU A 775 -25.54 -7.76 4.42
C LEU A 775 -26.30 -8.43 5.58
N ALA A 776 -26.15 -7.97 6.83
CA ALA A 776 -26.69 -8.64 8.02
C ALA A 776 -28.24 -8.78 8.05
N THR A 777 -28.95 -8.02 7.21
CA THR A 777 -30.42 -8.14 7.06
C THR A 777 -30.85 -9.15 5.99
N TYR A 778 -29.88 -9.75 5.30
CA TYR A 778 -30.07 -10.71 4.22
C TYR A 778 -29.77 -12.12 4.72
N LYS A 779 -30.49 -13.08 4.14
CA LYS A 779 -30.23 -14.51 4.34
C LYS A 779 -29.28 -15.00 3.27
N LYS A 780 -28.32 -15.86 3.63
CA LYS A 780 -27.40 -16.47 2.66
C LYS A 780 -28.21 -17.24 1.63
N GLY A 781 -27.94 -16.94 0.36
CA GLY A 781 -28.72 -17.46 -0.76
C GLY A 781 -27.86 -17.84 -1.95
N THR A 782 -28.47 -18.63 -2.83
CA THR A 782 -27.88 -19.08 -4.10
C THR A 782 -28.76 -18.56 -5.23
N VAL A 783 -28.17 -17.82 -6.15
CA VAL A 783 -28.81 -17.32 -7.36
C VAL A 783 -28.24 -18.05 -8.56
N THR A 784 -29.11 -18.50 -9.46
CA THR A 784 -28.68 -19.26 -10.65
C THR A 784 -29.37 -18.75 -11.89
N ASN A 785 -28.62 -18.73 -13.01
CA ASN A 785 -29.10 -18.42 -14.36
C ASN A 785 -29.80 -17.05 -14.47
N ILE A 786 -29.22 -15.99 -13.92
CA ILE A 786 -29.68 -14.61 -14.17
C ILE A 786 -28.95 -14.06 -15.37
N ARG A 787 -29.65 -13.49 -16.34
CA ARG A 787 -28.99 -12.81 -17.46
C ARG A 787 -28.62 -11.40 -17.06
N LEU A 788 -27.40 -10.99 -17.39
CA LEU A 788 -26.89 -9.64 -17.29
C LEU A 788 -26.67 -9.09 -18.71
N SER A 789 -27.19 -7.90 -18.94
CA SER A 789 -26.86 -7.07 -20.11
C SER A 789 -26.48 -5.67 -19.63
N LEU A 790 -25.53 -5.03 -20.31
CA LEU A 790 -25.05 -3.68 -20.01
C LEU A 790 -24.83 -2.92 -21.32
N TRP A 791 -25.36 -1.70 -21.42
CA TRP A 791 -25.21 -0.85 -22.60
C TRP A 791 -25.13 0.63 -22.24
N VAL A 792 -24.76 1.48 -23.21
CA VAL A 792 -24.80 2.94 -23.06
C VAL A 792 -26.23 3.44 -23.34
N ASP A 793 -26.87 4.09 -22.34
CA ASP A 793 -28.30 4.51 -22.36
C ASP A 793 -28.58 5.80 -23.14
#